data_AF-A0A137Q0S1-F1
#
_entry.id   AF-A0A137Q0S1-F1
#
_cell.length_a   1.000
_cell.length_b   1.000
_cell.length_c   1.000
_cell.angle_alpha   90.00
_cell.angle_beta   90.00
_cell.angle_gamma   90.00
#
_symmetry.space_group_name_H-M   'P 1'
#
loop_
_entity.id
_entity.type
_entity.pdbx_description
1 polymer ?
#
loop_
_entity_poly.entity_id
_entity_poly.type
_entity_poly.pdbx_seq_one_letter_code
_entity_poly.pdbx_strand_id
1 'polypeptide(L)'
;MASLTPRASVFWSDSVMADRHYYPDDLDVEQQQRLMGSSVDGDDDGGMDDSRTPLDKTIDRIGMGSYQWALLSLCGFGWMADNMWIQAIAIILPRVQQHYSVSDNVIGSLSSSMFAGMMIGAVGWGTCSDLLGRSTAFNATLFFTALFGFFASWANSFVTLCIALFLLGSAVGGSMPTDGTLLLEHMPKEKQYLVTALSVFFSFGSVLSAFVALIILPGNSCPNAVSGCDVETQNTGWKYLLMTLASITLSMFLARIVFFRLHESPRYLVHAGRPHEAVKSLQMISKFNGSDLEIELDDVADHHLSTSSDPTHPSSSSSPSSQTQQPKSPPATATVTATPLDIQRDRRIDETKKPGDSGDEEDKDKLLQQSTLPDAPPRPRYSRHSTAASNSSRMSRASLTGSRRSSVYEYERKCRVLPKFVRRPLAVWWDRISMVLEPEWFRTTILVWAVWFSMSLAFTMFNVYLPKLLELAGESNVEVGAKEAKTLEENLWDVMIFTIGGTPGAILGAWLIESSLGRRWSLAASTFITAAFCVLFAMVDSTWAVRLSTVGISLSATAMWAVLYGWTPEIFGTKVRGSACGIASALSRIGGMIAPLLGGTLLMINRAVPVYTSVVVFAIAGFCVLLLKEDEGDKSTRGKGRVIVH
;
A
#
# COMPACT_ATOMS: atom_id res chain seq x y z
N MET A 1 -28.35 27.77 -5.98
CA MET A 1 -29.14 27.10 -7.04
C MET A 1 -28.33 27.15 -8.33
N ALA A 2 -28.35 26.18 -9.25
CA ALA A 2 -28.64 24.75 -9.13
C ALA A 2 -28.19 24.05 -10.44
N SER A 3 -27.21 23.14 -10.36
CA SER A 3 -26.74 22.35 -11.52
C SER A 3 -26.02 21.06 -11.07
N LEU A 4 -26.69 20.28 -10.23
CA LEU A 4 -26.26 18.93 -9.86
C LEU A 4 -26.20 18.04 -11.11
N THR A 5 -25.08 17.35 -11.33
CA THR A 5 -24.90 16.40 -12.43
C THR A 5 -25.50 15.03 -12.06
N PRO A 6 -26.52 14.52 -12.80
CA PRO A 6 -27.15 13.25 -12.47
C PRO A 6 -26.40 12.08 -13.12
N ARG A 7 -25.66 11.28 -12.33
CA ARG A 7 -25.04 10.03 -12.82
C ARG A 7 -24.85 8.92 -11.77
N ALA A 8 -25.78 8.82 -10.83
CA ALA A 8 -25.74 7.84 -9.72
C ALA A 8 -26.93 6.86 -9.68
N SER A 9 -27.73 6.75 -10.76
CA SER A 9 -29.05 6.10 -10.72
C SER A 9 -29.38 5.17 -11.90
N VAL A 10 -28.37 4.57 -12.55
CA VAL A 10 -28.55 3.65 -13.70
C VAL A 10 -27.79 2.33 -13.49
N PHE A 11 -27.45 1.98 -12.25
CA PHE A 11 -26.75 0.73 -11.89
C PHE A 11 -27.67 -0.35 -11.30
N TRP A 12 -28.98 -0.06 -11.19
CA TRP A 12 -29.99 -0.94 -10.59
C TRP A 12 -31.30 -0.90 -11.40
N SER A 13 -31.22 -1.25 -12.69
CA SER A 13 -32.37 -1.53 -13.56
C SER A 13 -31.93 -2.54 -14.62
N ASP A 14 -32.70 -3.62 -14.77
CA ASP A 14 -32.28 -4.85 -15.47
C ASP A 14 -32.18 -4.77 -17.01
N SER A 15 -31.85 -5.94 -17.61
CA SER A 15 -32.09 -6.35 -19.01
C SER A 15 -30.98 -6.22 -20.07
N VAL A 16 -29.73 -6.56 -19.71
CA VAL A 16 -28.82 -7.26 -20.66
C VAL A 16 -28.20 -8.49 -19.98
N MET A 17 -28.97 -9.58 -19.92
CA MET A 17 -28.55 -10.91 -19.42
C MET A 17 -29.00 -12.00 -20.40
N ALA A 18 -28.56 -11.87 -21.66
CA ALA A 18 -28.93 -12.76 -22.75
C ALA A 18 -27.83 -12.86 -23.81
N ASP A 19 -26.59 -13.19 -23.40
CA ASP A 19 -25.73 -14.14 -24.13
C ASP A 19 -24.44 -14.42 -23.33
N ARG A 20 -24.50 -15.48 -22.51
CA ARG A 20 -23.31 -16.12 -21.94
C ARG A 20 -23.13 -17.46 -22.64
N HIS A 21 -22.26 -17.49 -23.65
CA HIS A 21 -21.80 -18.76 -24.19
C HIS A 21 -21.05 -19.55 -23.11
N TYR A 22 -21.39 -20.83 -23.03
CA TYR A 22 -20.98 -21.75 -21.98
C TYR A 22 -19.64 -22.38 -22.34
N TYR A 23 -18.55 -21.93 -21.70
CA TYR A 23 -17.28 -22.66 -21.72
C TYR A 23 -17.38 -23.85 -20.74
N PRO A 24 -17.17 -25.10 -21.19
CA PRO A 24 -16.99 -26.23 -20.29
C PRO A 24 -15.57 -26.22 -19.70
N ASP A 25 -15.46 -26.10 -18.38
CA ASP A 25 -14.21 -26.30 -17.62
C ASP A 25 -13.83 -27.79 -17.58
N ASP A 26 -13.27 -28.34 -18.66
CA ASP A 26 -12.64 -29.68 -18.68
C ASP A 26 -11.50 -29.73 -19.73
N LEU A 27 -10.32 -29.21 -19.35
CA LEU A 27 -9.05 -29.44 -20.05
C LEU A 27 -7.93 -29.75 -19.04
N ASP A 28 -7.25 -30.88 -19.23
CA ASP A 28 -6.24 -31.37 -18.29
C ASP A 28 -4.99 -30.49 -18.23
N VAL A 29 -4.50 -30.27 -17.01
CA VAL A 29 -3.33 -29.43 -16.72
C VAL A 29 -2.05 -29.94 -17.42
N GLU A 30 -1.92 -31.25 -17.67
CA GLU A 30 -0.80 -31.80 -18.44
C GLU A 30 -0.80 -31.33 -19.91
N GLN A 31 -1.97 -31.07 -20.50
CA GLN A 31 -2.09 -30.62 -21.90
C GLN A 31 -1.51 -29.20 -22.06
N GLN A 32 -1.87 -28.31 -21.14
CA GLN A 32 -1.36 -26.93 -21.11
C GLN A 32 0.14 -26.88 -20.78
N GLN A 33 0.65 -27.84 -20.00
CA GLN A 33 2.08 -27.97 -19.70
C GLN A 33 2.90 -28.55 -20.87
N ARG A 34 2.29 -29.29 -21.81
CA ARG A 34 2.92 -29.71 -23.08
C ARG A 34 2.97 -28.57 -24.11
N LEU A 35 1.92 -27.76 -24.20
CA LEU A 35 1.91 -26.56 -25.06
C LEU A 35 2.99 -25.53 -24.65
N MET A 36 3.30 -25.45 -23.35
CA MET A 36 4.42 -24.67 -22.80
C MET A 36 5.81 -25.33 -22.99
N GLY A 37 5.89 -26.47 -23.67
CA GLY A 37 7.10 -27.31 -23.74
C GLY A 37 7.48 -27.81 -25.14
N SER A 38 6.86 -27.31 -26.20
CA SER A 38 7.07 -27.76 -27.58
C SER A 38 7.40 -26.63 -28.57
N SER A 39 8.10 -25.59 -28.10
CA SER A 39 8.69 -24.53 -28.92
C SER A 39 10.22 -24.69 -28.94
N VAL A 40 10.67 -25.72 -29.67
CA VAL A 40 12.09 -26.03 -29.94
C VAL A 40 12.19 -26.39 -31.44
N ASP A 41 13.33 -26.04 -32.04
CA ASP A 41 13.68 -26.16 -33.47
C ASP A 41 12.97 -25.15 -34.40
N GLY A 42 13.74 -24.14 -34.85
CA GLY A 42 13.30 -23.06 -35.72
C GLY A 42 14.23 -21.84 -35.62
N ASP A 43 15.36 -21.85 -36.33
CA ASP A 43 16.34 -20.77 -36.34
C ASP A 43 15.80 -19.49 -37.04
N ASP A 44 15.93 -18.30 -36.41
CA ASP A 44 16.97 -17.30 -36.78
C ASP A 44 17.03 -16.10 -35.79
N ASP A 45 18.17 -15.41 -35.82
CA ASP A 45 18.58 -14.09 -35.26
C ASP A 45 18.15 -13.60 -33.84
N GLY A 46 19.14 -13.61 -32.93
CA GLY A 46 19.60 -12.37 -32.27
C GLY A 46 18.85 -11.79 -31.06
N GLY A 47 17.55 -12.05 -30.91
CA GLY A 47 16.71 -11.40 -29.87
C GLY A 47 16.70 -12.09 -28.50
N MET A 48 17.17 -11.42 -27.45
CA MET A 48 16.85 -11.81 -26.06
C MET A 48 15.39 -11.45 -25.78
N ASP A 49 14.52 -12.43 -25.52
CA ASP A 49 13.10 -12.19 -25.22
C ASP A 49 12.91 -11.29 -23.98
N ASP A 50 12.52 -10.05 -24.23
CA ASP A 50 12.27 -9.05 -23.19
C ASP A 50 10.85 -9.20 -22.68
N SER A 51 10.66 -10.04 -21.66
CA SER A 51 9.37 -10.36 -21.04
C SER A 51 8.70 -9.19 -20.28
N ARG A 52 9.03 -7.93 -20.61
CA ARG A 52 8.27 -6.73 -20.23
C ARG A 52 6.98 -6.62 -21.06
N THR A 53 5.91 -6.15 -20.42
CA THR A 53 4.66 -5.79 -21.11
C THR A 53 4.90 -4.71 -22.18
N PRO A 54 4.06 -4.61 -23.22
CA PRO A 54 4.11 -3.49 -24.17
C PRO A 54 4.03 -2.14 -23.46
N LEU A 55 3.14 -2.03 -22.47
CA LEU A 55 2.98 -0.82 -21.65
C LEU A 55 4.28 -0.42 -20.92
N ASP A 56 5.02 -1.37 -20.35
CA ASP A 56 6.32 -1.08 -19.72
C ASP A 56 7.36 -0.58 -20.74
N LYS A 57 7.42 -1.22 -21.93
CA LYS A 57 8.29 -0.79 -23.03
C LYS A 57 7.94 0.62 -23.49
N THR A 58 6.66 0.97 -23.54
CA THR A 58 6.15 2.30 -23.91
C THR A 58 6.43 3.36 -22.84
N ILE A 59 6.31 3.05 -21.55
CA ILE A 59 6.69 3.97 -20.47
C ILE A 59 8.21 4.20 -20.48
N ASP A 60 9.02 3.16 -20.69
CA ASP A 60 10.47 3.29 -20.85
C ASP A 60 10.86 4.10 -22.11
N ARG A 61 10.11 3.96 -23.22
CA ARG A 61 10.25 4.73 -24.49
C ARG A 61 9.89 6.21 -24.35
N ILE A 62 8.95 6.58 -23.48
CA ILE A 62 8.64 7.98 -23.12
C ILE A 62 9.71 8.56 -22.18
N GLY A 63 10.26 7.75 -21.29
CA GLY A 63 11.36 8.13 -20.40
C GLY A 63 10.99 9.14 -19.32
N MET A 64 12.01 9.83 -18.78
CA MET A 64 11.89 10.74 -17.64
C MET A 64 11.88 12.21 -18.11
N GLY A 65 10.69 12.77 -18.34
CA GLY A 65 10.53 14.16 -18.75
C GLY A 65 9.94 15.08 -17.67
N SER A 66 9.53 16.28 -18.08
CA SER A 66 8.96 17.33 -17.22
C SER A 66 7.75 16.85 -16.42
N TYR A 67 6.91 15.98 -16.99
CA TYR A 67 5.74 15.41 -16.33
C TYR A 67 6.13 14.57 -15.12
N GLN A 68 7.12 13.67 -15.26
CA GLN A 68 7.57 12.81 -14.17
C GLN A 68 8.30 13.61 -13.07
N TRP A 69 9.05 14.66 -13.41
CA TRP A 69 9.67 15.55 -12.40
C TRP A 69 8.66 16.38 -11.63
N ALA A 70 7.60 16.88 -12.29
CA ALA A 70 6.48 17.54 -11.63
C ALA A 70 5.71 16.57 -10.73
N LEU A 71 5.42 15.36 -11.21
CA LEU A 71 4.74 14.31 -10.45
C LEU A 71 5.54 13.90 -9.20
N LEU A 72 6.86 13.68 -9.32
CA LEU A 72 7.76 13.40 -8.19
C LEU A 72 7.69 14.51 -7.14
N SER A 73 7.71 15.78 -7.57
CA SER A 73 7.63 16.93 -6.67
C SER A 73 6.28 17.00 -5.94
N LEU A 74 5.16 16.72 -6.63
CA LEU A 74 3.82 16.75 -6.05
C LEU A 74 3.57 15.59 -5.10
N CYS A 75 4.07 14.39 -5.40
CA CYS A 75 4.09 13.25 -4.45
C CYS A 75 4.98 13.57 -3.24
N GLY A 76 6.12 14.22 -3.46
CA GLY A 76 7.01 14.75 -2.43
C GLY A 76 6.27 15.67 -1.45
N PHE A 77 5.52 16.66 -1.94
CA PHE A 77 4.71 17.52 -1.07
C PHE A 77 3.60 16.78 -0.29
N GLY A 78 3.11 15.64 -0.81
CA GLY A 78 2.23 14.74 -0.06
C GLY A 78 2.93 14.11 1.13
N TRP A 79 4.07 13.46 0.89
CA TRP A 79 4.90 12.85 1.95
C TRP A 79 5.44 13.88 2.97
N MET A 80 5.67 15.12 2.52
CA MET A 80 6.00 16.24 3.39
C MET A 80 4.84 16.61 4.32
N ALA A 81 3.60 16.69 3.79
CA ALA A 81 2.41 16.90 4.60
C ALA A 81 2.19 15.74 5.58
N ASP A 82 2.42 14.49 5.17
CA ASP A 82 2.21 13.31 6.01
C ASP A 82 3.09 13.36 7.29
N ASN A 83 4.40 13.63 7.16
CA ASN A 83 5.27 13.76 8.33
C ASN A 83 5.03 15.05 9.12
N MET A 84 4.67 16.13 8.44
CA MET A 84 4.29 17.40 9.10
C MET A 84 3.16 17.17 10.09
N TRP A 85 2.13 16.40 9.72
CA TRP A 85 1.04 16.03 10.64
C TRP A 85 1.49 15.09 11.76
N ILE A 86 2.31 14.06 11.48
CA ILE A 86 2.82 13.15 12.52
C ILE A 86 3.63 13.93 13.57
N GLN A 87 4.52 14.83 13.14
CA GLN A 87 5.33 15.65 14.03
C GLN A 87 4.49 16.69 14.79
N ALA A 88 3.46 17.27 14.16
CA ALA A 88 2.57 18.22 14.81
C ALA A 88 1.88 17.63 16.05
N ILE A 89 1.44 16.37 16.00
CA ILE A 89 0.76 15.74 17.15
C ILE A 89 1.71 15.54 18.33
N ALA A 90 2.98 15.22 18.07
CA ALA A 90 4.00 15.17 19.13
C ALA A 90 4.27 16.56 19.74
N ILE A 91 4.36 17.60 18.90
CA ILE A 91 4.61 18.98 19.33
C ILE A 91 3.48 19.55 20.19
N ILE A 92 2.22 19.37 19.80
CA ILE A 92 1.08 19.90 20.59
C ILE A 92 0.81 19.14 21.89
N LEU A 93 1.36 17.92 22.04
CA LEU A 93 1.01 16.99 23.11
C LEU A 93 1.06 17.62 24.51
N PRO A 94 2.11 18.37 24.93
CA PRO A 94 2.15 19.00 26.25
C PRO A 94 1.07 20.08 26.42
N ARG A 95 0.86 20.92 25.40
CA ARG A 95 -0.14 22.01 25.45
C ARG A 95 -1.58 21.47 25.47
N VAL A 96 -1.86 20.42 24.71
CA VAL A 96 -3.15 19.71 24.71
C VAL A 96 -3.38 19.00 26.06
N GLN A 97 -2.34 18.42 26.64
CA GLN A 97 -2.42 17.81 27.97
C GLN A 97 -2.79 18.84 29.05
N GLN A 98 -2.13 20.01 29.02
CA GLN A 98 -2.43 21.14 29.90
C GLN A 98 -3.83 21.71 29.65
N HIS A 99 -4.27 21.80 28.39
CA HIS A 99 -5.58 22.39 28.03
C HIS A 99 -6.77 21.56 28.53
N TYR A 100 -6.69 20.23 28.46
CA TYR A 100 -7.76 19.33 28.90
C TYR A 100 -7.52 18.68 30.27
N SER A 101 -6.46 19.07 31.00
CA SER A 101 -6.06 18.48 32.29
C SER A 101 -5.96 16.94 32.28
N VAL A 102 -5.42 16.38 31.20
CA VAL A 102 -5.36 14.93 30.96
C VAL A 102 -4.15 14.30 31.66
N SER A 103 -4.30 13.11 32.22
CA SER A 103 -3.22 12.36 32.88
C SER A 103 -2.29 11.63 31.90
N ASP A 104 -1.05 11.37 32.30
CA ASP A 104 -0.01 10.78 31.43
C ASP A 104 -0.38 9.41 30.85
N ASN A 105 -1.10 8.58 31.59
CA ASN A 105 -1.61 7.30 31.11
C ASN A 105 -2.68 7.42 30.00
N VAL A 106 -3.32 8.58 29.85
CA VAL A 106 -4.40 8.81 28.86
C VAL A 106 -3.94 9.68 27.69
N ILE A 107 -3.00 10.61 27.88
CA ILE A 107 -2.57 11.56 26.83
C ILE A 107 -2.03 10.85 25.57
N GLY A 108 -1.43 9.66 25.71
CA GLY A 108 -0.98 8.84 24.58
C GLY A 108 -2.09 8.51 23.57
N SER A 109 -3.36 8.47 24.02
CA SER A 109 -4.53 8.24 23.16
C SER A 109 -4.63 9.25 22.01
N LEU A 110 -4.11 10.47 22.20
CA LEU A 110 -4.06 11.52 21.18
C LEU A 110 -3.29 11.05 19.94
N SER A 111 -2.05 10.63 20.14
CA SER A 111 -1.18 10.12 19.07
C SER A 111 -1.61 8.74 18.59
N SER A 112 -2.03 7.86 19.50
CA SER A 112 -2.53 6.52 19.12
C SER A 112 -3.77 6.58 18.22
N SER A 113 -4.64 7.58 18.38
CA SER A 113 -5.77 7.81 17.48
C SER A 113 -5.31 8.16 16.07
N MET A 114 -4.28 9.01 15.92
CA MET A 114 -3.64 9.33 14.64
C MET A 114 -3.01 8.08 13.99
N PHE A 115 -2.29 7.25 14.75
CA PHE A 115 -1.69 6.01 14.24
C PHE A 115 -2.73 4.93 13.86
N ALA A 116 -3.79 4.77 14.65
CA ALA A 116 -4.92 3.90 14.33
C ALA A 116 -5.65 4.36 13.06
N GLY A 117 -5.86 5.68 12.93
CA GLY A 117 -6.37 6.32 11.73
C GLY A 117 -5.50 5.98 10.52
N MET A 118 -4.18 6.19 10.59
CA MET A 118 -3.26 5.90 9.49
C MET A 118 -3.29 4.43 9.05
N MET A 119 -3.40 3.48 9.99
CA MET A 119 -3.48 2.06 9.66
C MET A 119 -4.74 1.71 8.85
N ILE A 120 -5.90 2.21 9.29
CA ILE A 120 -7.19 1.96 8.61
C ILE A 120 -7.26 2.75 7.29
N GLY A 121 -6.72 3.97 7.28
CA GLY A 121 -6.59 4.83 6.12
C GLY A 121 -5.80 4.21 4.97
N ALA A 122 -4.63 3.62 5.26
CA ALA A 122 -3.80 2.97 4.24
C ALA A 122 -4.54 1.82 3.52
N VAL A 123 -5.30 1.01 4.25
CA VAL A 123 -6.12 -0.08 3.68
C VAL A 123 -7.31 0.48 2.91
N GLY A 124 -8.04 1.46 3.49
CA GLY A 124 -9.22 2.06 2.88
C GLY A 124 -8.91 2.82 1.59
N TRP A 125 -8.00 3.79 1.64
CA TRP A 125 -7.63 4.61 0.48
C TRP A 125 -6.84 3.85 -0.58
N GLY A 126 -6.04 2.83 -0.20
CA GLY A 126 -5.45 1.90 -1.17
C GLY A 126 -6.55 1.21 -1.98
N THR A 127 -7.52 0.59 -1.30
CA THR A 127 -8.67 -0.06 -1.94
C THR A 127 -9.51 0.91 -2.78
N CYS A 128 -9.76 2.13 -2.28
CA CYS A 128 -10.47 3.17 -3.05
C CYS A 128 -9.69 3.63 -4.29
N SER A 129 -8.36 3.68 -4.22
CA SER A 129 -7.48 4.02 -5.35
C SER A 129 -7.51 2.95 -6.45
N ASP A 130 -7.60 1.67 -6.07
CA ASP A 130 -7.77 0.55 -7.00
C ASP A 130 -9.18 0.47 -7.63
N LEU A 131 -10.19 1.13 -7.05
CA LEU A 131 -11.60 1.06 -7.49
C LEU A 131 -12.13 2.34 -8.16
N LEU A 132 -11.64 3.52 -7.77
CA LEU A 132 -12.13 4.83 -8.22
C LEU A 132 -11.14 5.56 -9.15
N GLY A 133 -9.88 5.10 -9.21
CA GLY A 133 -8.79 5.71 -9.97
C GLY A 133 -7.75 6.39 -9.08
N ARG A 134 -6.49 6.37 -9.53
CA ARG A 134 -5.35 6.93 -8.81
C ARG A 134 -5.49 8.43 -8.64
N SER A 135 -5.91 9.12 -9.70
CA SER A 135 -5.97 10.60 -9.73
C SER A 135 -7.03 11.15 -8.78
N THR A 136 -8.16 10.45 -8.60
CA THR A 136 -9.17 10.83 -7.60
C THR A 136 -8.68 10.59 -6.18
N ALA A 137 -8.09 9.43 -5.88
CA ALA A 137 -7.57 9.16 -4.54
C ALA A 137 -6.44 10.12 -4.12
N PHE A 138 -5.49 10.39 -5.02
CA PHE A 138 -4.35 11.31 -4.83
C PHE A 138 -4.76 12.75 -4.49
N ASN A 139 -5.91 13.21 -4.99
CA ASN A 139 -6.43 14.55 -4.68
C ASN A 139 -7.34 14.52 -3.44
N ALA A 140 -8.12 13.45 -3.26
CA ALA A 140 -9.03 13.31 -2.11
C ALA A 140 -8.29 13.23 -0.77
N THR A 141 -7.16 12.52 -0.68
CA THR A 141 -6.39 12.35 0.56
C THR A 141 -5.97 13.71 1.15
N LEU A 142 -5.28 14.57 0.39
CA LEU A 142 -4.88 15.90 0.91
C LEU A 142 -6.08 16.82 1.21
N PHE A 143 -7.18 16.73 0.45
CA PHE A 143 -8.40 17.48 0.77
C PHE A 143 -8.98 17.07 2.14
N PHE A 144 -9.12 15.77 2.38
CA PHE A 144 -9.61 15.26 3.66
C PHE A 144 -8.62 15.51 4.81
N THR A 145 -7.31 15.43 4.56
CA THR A 145 -6.29 15.83 5.54
C THR A 145 -6.46 17.30 5.95
N ALA A 146 -6.64 18.23 4.99
CA ALA A 146 -6.90 19.62 5.32
C ALA A 146 -8.22 19.80 6.10
N LEU A 147 -9.32 19.20 5.62
CA LEU A 147 -10.65 19.30 6.23
C LEU A 147 -10.67 18.76 7.67
N PHE A 148 -10.06 17.60 7.92
CA PHE A 148 -9.99 17.02 9.26
C PHE A 148 -8.98 17.73 10.16
N GLY A 149 -7.92 18.33 9.60
CA GLY A 149 -7.02 19.24 10.32
C GLY A 149 -7.74 20.49 10.83
N PHE A 150 -8.64 21.06 10.02
CA PHE A 150 -9.55 22.12 10.47
C PHE A 150 -10.52 21.64 11.56
N PHE A 151 -11.13 20.46 11.42
CA PHE A 151 -12.00 19.93 12.48
C PHE A 151 -11.24 19.62 13.79
N ALA A 152 -9.94 19.30 13.71
CA ALA A 152 -9.09 19.12 14.88
C ALA A 152 -8.77 20.46 15.58
N SER A 153 -8.53 21.56 14.85
CA SER A 153 -8.31 22.88 15.47
C SER A 153 -9.56 23.44 16.17
N TRP A 154 -10.76 23.11 15.67
CA TRP A 154 -12.04 23.45 16.32
C TRP A 154 -12.49 22.49 17.43
N ALA A 155 -11.69 21.48 17.80
CA ALA A 155 -12.05 20.56 18.87
C ALA A 155 -12.14 21.27 20.24
N ASN A 156 -13.23 21.02 20.96
CA ASN A 156 -13.51 21.56 22.29
C ASN A 156 -13.62 20.46 23.37
N SER A 157 -13.28 19.22 23.05
CA SER A 157 -13.05 18.15 24.03
C SER A 157 -11.92 17.24 23.58
N PHE A 158 -11.22 16.62 24.52
CA PHE A 158 -10.16 15.65 24.23
C PHE A 158 -10.64 14.47 23.36
N VAL A 159 -11.88 14.00 23.57
CA VAL A 159 -12.47 12.91 22.78
C VAL A 159 -12.79 13.37 21.36
N THR A 160 -13.35 14.58 21.19
CA THR A 160 -13.59 15.19 19.86
C THR A 160 -12.28 15.36 19.10
N LEU A 161 -11.21 15.79 19.79
CA LEU A 161 -9.88 15.91 19.20
C LEU A 161 -9.33 14.55 18.78
N CYS A 162 -9.41 13.51 19.62
CA CYS A 162 -8.99 12.16 19.26
C CYS A 162 -9.75 11.61 18.02
N ILE A 163 -11.06 11.85 17.92
CA ILE A 163 -11.86 11.47 16.75
C ILE A 163 -11.43 12.25 15.50
N ALA A 164 -11.21 13.57 15.61
CA ALA A 164 -10.71 14.38 14.49
C ALA A 164 -9.30 13.94 14.04
N LEU A 165 -8.41 13.60 14.98
CA LEU A 165 -7.08 13.06 14.68
C LEU A 165 -7.12 11.65 14.09
N PHE A 166 -8.10 10.82 14.45
CA PHE A 166 -8.33 9.53 13.79
C PHE A 166 -8.75 9.72 12.32
N LEU A 167 -9.68 10.66 12.05
CA LEU A 167 -10.11 10.98 10.68
C LEU A 167 -8.97 11.59 9.86
N LEU A 168 -8.25 12.57 10.41
CA LEU A 168 -7.01 13.14 9.84
C LEU A 168 -5.97 12.07 9.54
N GLY A 169 -5.71 11.18 10.51
CA GLY A 169 -4.83 10.04 10.37
C GLY A 169 -5.27 9.12 9.23
N SER A 170 -6.57 8.89 9.05
CA SER A 170 -7.07 8.07 7.94
C SER A 170 -6.76 8.69 6.56
N ALA A 171 -6.76 10.00 6.43
CA ALA A 171 -6.39 10.68 5.19
C ALA A 171 -4.86 10.64 4.95
N VAL A 172 -4.05 10.95 5.98
CA VAL A 172 -2.58 10.89 5.96
C VAL A 172 -2.01 9.48 5.76
N GLY A 173 -2.69 8.46 6.28
CA GLY A 173 -2.34 7.06 6.02
C GLY A 173 -2.68 6.63 4.60
N GLY A 174 -3.61 7.32 3.95
CA GLY A 174 -4.01 7.07 2.57
C GLY A 174 -3.06 7.67 1.53
N SER A 175 -2.51 8.86 1.77
CA SER A 175 -1.55 9.53 0.87
C SER A 175 -0.30 8.70 0.62
N MET A 176 0.30 8.12 1.67
CA MET A 176 1.53 7.33 1.55
C MET A 176 1.48 6.24 0.46
N PRO A 177 0.50 5.28 0.45
CA PRO A 177 0.39 4.29 -0.60
C PRO A 177 -0.13 4.85 -1.93
N THR A 178 -1.01 5.85 -1.95
CA THR A 178 -1.52 6.41 -3.22
C THR A 178 -0.42 7.09 -4.01
N ASP A 179 0.38 7.92 -3.35
CA ASP A 179 1.40 8.75 -3.98
C ASP A 179 2.59 7.90 -4.42
N GLY A 180 2.99 6.91 -3.61
CA GLY A 180 4.04 5.95 -3.98
C GLY A 180 3.67 5.07 -5.19
N THR A 181 2.45 4.52 -5.21
CA THR A 181 1.97 3.67 -6.32
C THR A 181 1.76 4.50 -7.59
N LEU A 182 1.10 5.66 -7.50
CA LEU A 182 0.91 6.57 -8.64
C LEU A 182 2.25 6.94 -9.30
N LEU A 183 3.27 7.23 -8.49
CA LEU A 183 4.59 7.61 -8.98
C LEU A 183 5.30 6.45 -9.67
N LEU A 184 5.27 5.24 -9.09
CA LEU A 184 5.82 4.02 -9.69
C LEU A 184 5.12 3.65 -11.01
N GLU A 185 3.81 3.85 -11.11
CA GLU A 185 3.02 3.57 -12.32
C GLU A 185 3.34 4.53 -13.50
N HIS A 186 4.04 5.65 -13.25
CA HIS A 186 4.43 6.64 -14.26
C HIS A 186 5.96 6.77 -14.49
N MET A 187 6.78 6.11 -13.67
CA MET A 187 8.25 6.17 -13.79
C MET A 187 8.80 5.07 -14.71
N PRO A 188 9.76 5.39 -15.61
CA PRO A 188 10.52 4.38 -16.34
C PRO A 188 11.36 3.54 -15.37
N LYS A 189 11.54 2.26 -15.70
CA LYS A 189 12.10 1.21 -14.83
C LYS A 189 13.48 1.57 -14.27
N GLU A 190 14.33 2.20 -15.07
CA GLU A 190 15.67 2.64 -14.66
C GLU A 190 15.67 3.75 -13.60
N LYS A 191 14.58 4.52 -13.47
CA LYS A 191 14.50 5.70 -12.58
C LYS A 191 13.64 5.47 -11.33
N GLN A 192 13.07 4.28 -11.14
CA GLN A 192 12.25 3.95 -9.97
C GLN A 192 12.98 4.11 -8.62
N TYR A 193 14.33 4.13 -8.60
CA TYR A 193 15.08 4.49 -7.39
C TYR A 193 14.77 5.90 -6.87
N LEU A 194 14.32 6.83 -7.73
CA LEU A 194 13.92 8.19 -7.33
C LEU A 194 12.71 8.22 -6.39
N VAL A 195 11.93 7.14 -6.28
CA VAL A 195 10.87 7.01 -5.27
C VAL A 195 11.46 7.06 -3.84
N THR A 196 12.72 6.65 -3.64
CA THR A 196 13.40 6.80 -2.34
C THR A 196 13.62 8.28 -1.95
N ALA A 197 13.69 9.20 -2.92
CA ALA A 197 13.85 10.63 -2.65
C ALA A 197 12.62 11.26 -1.94
N LEU A 198 11.46 10.60 -1.97
CA LEU A 198 10.29 11.00 -1.17
C LEU A 198 10.60 11.01 0.35
N SER A 199 11.57 10.21 0.81
CA SER A 199 12.04 10.24 2.21
C SER A 199 12.72 11.57 2.61
N VAL A 200 13.27 12.31 1.64
CA VAL A 200 13.85 13.64 1.88
C VAL A 200 12.74 14.68 2.10
N PHE A 201 11.68 14.62 1.29
CA PHE A 201 10.47 15.43 1.50
C PHE A 201 9.78 15.09 2.83
N PHE A 202 9.73 13.81 3.20
CA PHE A 202 9.23 13.36 4.50
C PHE A 202 10.00 14.06 5.63
N SER A 203 11.34 14.08 5.61
CA SER A 203 12.14 14.81 6.60
C SER A 203 11.88 16.33 6.62
N PHE A 204 11.71 16.97 5.46
CA PHE A 204 11.33 18.40 5.42
C PHE A 204 9.96 18.67 6.08
N GLY A 205 9.07 17.69 6.13
CA GLY A 205 7.76 17.80 6.79
C GLY A 205 7.85 18.04 8.30
N SER A 206 8.74 17.31 9.00
CA SER A 206 8.91 17.50 10.45
C SER A 206 9.57 18.85 10.76
N VAL A 207 10.55 19.27 9.95
CA VAL A 207 11.19 20.60 10.04
C VAL A 207 10.16 21.72 9.82
N LEU A 208 9.30 21.60 8.81
CA LEU A 208 8.22 22.56 8.56
C LEU A 208 7.24 22.64 9.73
N SER A 209 6.83 21.49 10.29
CA SER A 209 5.97 21.47 11.49
C SER A 209 6.64 22.12 12.70
N ALA A 210 7.94 21.88 12.92
CA ALA A 210 8.68 22.50 14.01
C ALA A 210 8.87 24.01 13.81
N PHE A 211 9.00 24.48 12.56
CA PHE A 211 9.17 25.89 12.23
C PHE A 211 7.88 26.69 12.46
N VAL A 212 6.75 26.19 11.98
CA VAL A 212 5.43 26.80 12.22
C VAL A 212 5.09 26.76 13.72
N ALA A 213 5.47 25.70 14.42
CA ALA A 213 5.32 25.60 15.88
C ALA A 213 6.15 26.64 16.65
N LEU A 214 7.42 26.85 16.29
CA LEU A 214 8.29 27.88 16.87
C LEU A 214 7.70 29.29 16.75
N ILE A 215 7.04 29.59 15.63
CA ILE A 215 6.43 30.91 15.40
C ILE A 215 5.13 31.08 16.19
N ILE A 216 4.30 30.03 16.30
CA ILE A 216 2.93 30.15 16.84
C ILE A 216 2.88 29.90 18.36
N LEU A 217 3.55 28.88 18.86
CA LEU A 217 3.31 28.40 20.23
C LEU A 217 3.82 29.35 21.33
N PRO A 218 5.03 29.96 21.28
CA PRO A 218 5.54 30.79 22.37
C PRO A 218 4.66 32.00 22.71
N GLY A 219 4.03 32.62 21.71
CA GLY A 219 3.16 33.78 21.90
C GLY A 219 1.69 33.46 22.20
N ASN A 220 1.26 32.20 22.13
CA ASN A 220 -0.15 31.80 22.21
C ASN A 220 -0.41 30.62 23.18
N SER A 221 0.55 30.26 24.03
CA SER A 221 0.44 29.12 24.96
C SER A 221 0.87 29.50 26.36
N CYS A 222 0.28 28.87 27.38
CA CYS A 222 0.73 29.03 28.76
C CYS A 222 2.19 28.57 28.93
N PRO A 223 3.04 29.31 29.67
CA PRO A 223 4.33 28.81 30.14
C PRO A 223 4.13 27.73 31.22
N ASN A 224 5.13 26.87 31.42
CA ASN A 224 5.01 25.69 32.30
C ASN A 224 4.82 26.02 33.79
N ALA A 225 5.38 27.13 34.26
CA ALA A 225 5.69 27.34 35.68
C ALA A 225 4.92 28.49 36.38
N VAL A 226 3.75 28.91 35.86
CA VAL A 226 2.97 30.03 36.45
C VAL A 226 1.55 29.62 36.82
N SER A 227 1.28 29.53 38.13
CA SER A 227 -0.07 29.45 38.69
C SER A 227 -0.81 30.77 38.46
N GLY A 228 -1.63 30.83 37.40
CA GLY A 228 -2.37 32.03 37.02
C GLY A 228 -2.67 32.19 35.53
N CYS A 229 -2.16 31.31 34.66
CA CYS A 229 -2.53 31.30 33.25
C CYS A 229 -3.99 30.82 33.07
N ASP A 230 -4.80 31.55 32.32
CA ASP A 230 -6.14 31.10 31.93
C ASP A 230 -6.03 30.12 30.76
N VAL A 231 -6.27 28.85 31.07
CA VAL A 231 -6.08 27.72 30.15
C VAL A 231 -7.08 27.74 28.98
N GLU A 232 -8.24 28.40 29.10
CA GLU A 232 -9.22 28.48 28.00
C GLU A 232 -8.85 29.58 26.98
N THR A 233 -8.42 30.76 27.44
CA THR A 233 -8.10 31.88 26.54
C THR A 233 -6.62 31.96 26.14
N GLN A 234 -5.69 31.59 27.02
CA GLN A 234 -4.24 31.79 26.85
C GLN A 234 -3.48 30.53 26.38
N ASN A 235 -4.13 29.37 26.31
CA ASN A 235 -3.54 28.13 25.78
C ASN A 235 -4.16 27.69 24.44
N THR A 236 -4.31 28.64 23.51
CA THR A 236 -4.97 28.45 22.20
C THR A 236 -3.98 28.15 21.06
N GLY A 237 -2.67 28.29 21.29
CA GLY A 237 -1.61 28.12 20.29
C GLY A 237 -1.60 26.76 19.60
N TRP A 238 -2.02 25.68 20.28
CA TRP A 238 -2.14 24.36 19.66
C TRP A 238 -3.27 24.32 18.62
N LYS A 239 -4.38 25.04 18.83
CA LYS A 239 -5.47 25.19 17.85
C LYS A 239 -4.99 26.00 16.65
N TYR A 240 -4.25 27.09 16.89
CA TYR A 240 -3.67 27.91 15.80
C TYR A 240 -2.64 27.12 14.98
N LEU A 241 -1.78 26.31 15.61
CA LEU A 241 -0.85 25.45 14.88
C LEU A 241 -1.60 24.47 13.96
N LEU A 242 -2.59 23.74 14.46
CA LEU A 242 -3.42 22.84 13.65
C LEU A 242 -4.13 23.60 12.51
N MET A 243 -4.65 24.80 12.77
CA MET A 243 -5.29 25.68 11.78
C MET A 243 -4.34 26.10 10.65
N THR A 244 -3.10 26.46 10.98
CA THR A 244 -2.08 26.86 10.01
C THR A 244 -1.60 25.67 9.18
N LEU A 245 -1.36 24.50 9.80
CA LEU A 245 -0.97 23.28 9.08
C LEU A 245 -2.11 22.76 8.17
N ALA A 246 -3.38 22.90 8.57
CA ALA A 246 -4.54 22.66 7.72
C ALA A 246 -4.58 23.62 6.51
N SER A 247 -4.29 24.90 6.72
CA SER A 247 -4.22 25.91 5.65
C SER A 247 -3.06 25.67 4.67
N ILE A 248 -1.91 25.22 5.18
CA ILE A 248 -0.77 24.78 4.36
C ILE A 248 -1.13 23.54 3.53
N THR A 249 -1.77 22.54 4.15
CA THR A 249 -2.23 21.33 3.44
C THR A 249 -3.28 21.66 2.36
N LEU A 250 -4.23 22.55 2.67
CA LEU A 250 -5.21 23.04 1.70
C LEU A 250 -4.54 23.73 0.52
N SER A 251 -3.48 24.51 0.77
CA SER A 251 -2.69 25.17 -0.27
C SER A 251 -1.97 24.16 -1.17
N MET A 252 -1.48 23.04 -0.62
CA MET A 252 -0.90 21.94 -1.40
C MET A 252 -1.95 21.22 -2.26
N PHE A 253 -3.16 20.99 -1.74
CA PHE A 253 -4.28 20.44 -2.50
C PHE A 253 -4.71 21.37 -3.64
N LEU A 254 -4.85 22.67 -3.38
CA LEU A 254 -5.14 23.67 -4.42
C LEU A 254 -4.02 23.74 -5.47
N ALA A 255 -2.76 23.62 -5.05
CA ALA A 255 -1.62 23.57 -5.97
C ALA A 255 -1.64 22.30 -6.85
N ARG A 256 -2.00 21.13 -6.31
CA ARG A 256 -2.22 19.89 -7.10
C ARG A 256 -3.29 20.09 -8.18
N ILE A 257 -4.37 20.81 -7.90
CA ILE A 257 -5.44 21.05 -8.88
C ILE A 257 -5.08 22.14 -9.90
N VAL A 258 -4.49 23.25 -9.47
CA VAL A 258 -4.30 24.46 -10.31
C VAL A 258 -3.07 24.36 -11.21
N PHE A 259 -1.95 23.85 -10.71
CA PHE A 259 -0.67 23.91 -11.45
C PHE A 259 -0.37 22.63 -12.26
N PHE A 260 -1.02 21.51 -11.97
CA PHE A 260 -0.69 20.23 -12.63
C PHE A 260 -1.91 19.32 -12.79
N ARG A 261 -2.45 19.25 -14.01
CA ARG A 261 -3.53 18.31 -14.32
C ARG A 261 -2.99 16.89 -14.36
N LEU A 262 -3.05 16.19 -13.23
CA LEU A 262 -2.72 14.78 -13.12
C LEU A 262 -3.62 13.93 -14.04
N HIS A 263 -3.00 13.26 -15.00
CA HIS A 263 -3.66 12.29 -15.87
C HIS A 263 -3.83 10.96 -15.13
N GLU A 264 -4.85 10.18 -15.51
CA GLU A 264 -5.11 8.90 -14.85
C GLU A 264 -4.11 7.84 -15.31
N SER A 265 -3.72 6.96 -14.38
CA SER A 265 -2.60 6.04 -14.55
C SER A 265 -2.80 5.10 -15.76
N PRO A 266 -1.85 5.03 -16.71
CA PRO A 266 -1.91 4.10 -17.83
C PRO A 266 -2.07 2.64 -17.39
N ARG A 267 -1.35 2.22 -16.32
CA ARG A 267 -1.47 0.88 -15.72
C ARG A 267 -2.88 0.62 -15.18
N TYR A 268 -3.43 1.57 -14.42
CA TYR A 268 -4.80 1.47 -13.92
C TYR A 268 -5.82 1.37 -15.07
N LEU A 269 -5.67 2.21 -16.10
CA LEU A 269 -6.58 2.24 -17.25
C LEU A 269 -6.55 0.93 -18.06
N VAL A 270 -5.38 0.30 -18.23
CA VAL A 270 -5.29 -1.04 -18.86
C VAL A 270 -5.96 -2.10 -17.98
N HIS A 271 -5.64 -2.16 -16.68
CA HIS A 271 -6.25 -3.13 -15.76
C HIS A 271 -7.77 -2.92 -15.58
N ALA A 272 -8.27 -1.69 -15.75
CA ALA A 272 -9.70 -1.36 -15.76
C ALA A 272 -10.39 -1.63 -17.11
N GLY A 273 -9.72 -2.26 -18.08
CA GLY A 273 -10.29 -2.62 -19.39
C GLY A 273 -10.47 -1.43 -20.35
N ARG A 274 -9.71 -0.35 -20.17
CA ARG A 274 -9.84 0.92 -20.93
C ARG A 274 -8.53 1.29 -21.67
N PRO A 275 -7.95 0.40 -22.50
CA PRO A 275 -6.65 0.64 -23.15
C PRO A 275 -6.66 1.88 -24.07
N HIS A 276 -7.77 2.16 -24.77
CA HIS A 276 -7.93 3.39 -25.57
C HIS A 276 -7.77 4.70 -24.77
N GLU A 277 -7.97 4.66 -23.45
CA GLU A 277 -7.74 5.81 -22.57
C GLU A 277 -6.32 5.83 -22.00
N ALA A 278 -5.70 4.65 -21.78
CA ALA A 278 -4.29 4.55 -21.45
C ALA A 278 -3.40 5.12 -22.58
N VAL A 279 -3.70 4.77 -23.85
CA VAL A 279 -3.06 5.37 -25.04
C VAL A 279 -3.14 6.90 -25.02
N LYS A 280 -4.34 7.46 -24.80
CA LYS A 280 -4.53 8.92 -24.74
C LYS A 280 -3.78 9.55 -23.57
N SER A 281 -3.73 8.88 -22.41
CA SER A 281 -2.97 9.33 -21.24
C SER A 281 -1.47 9.41 -21.58
N LEU A 282 -0.91 8.34 -22.16
CA LEU A 282 0.49 8.27 -22.60
C LEU A 282 0.84 9.31 -23.67
N GLN A 283 -0.01 9.50 -24.67
CA GLN A 283 0.16 10.55 -25.70
C GLN A 283 0.19 11.96 -25.07
N MET A 284 -0.71 12.25 -24.11
CA MET A 284 -0.70 13.54 -23.41
C MET A 284 0.52 13.72 -22.49
N ILE A 285 0.99 12.67 -21.82
CA ILE A 285 2.23 12.69 -21.02
C ILE A 285 3.45 12.93 -21.92
N SER A 286 3.55 12.21 -23.04
CA SER A 286 4.62 12.40 -24.02
C SER A 286 4.64 13.83 -24.56
N LYS A 287 3.47 14.37 -24.93
CA LYS A 287 3.35 15.76 -25.41
C LYS A 287 3.72 16.79 -24.35
N PHE A 288 3.40 16.55 -23.07
CA PHE A 288 3.85 17.41 -21.96
C PHE A 288 5.37 17.37 -21.77
N ASN A 289 5.99 16.21 -22.02
CA ASN A 289 7.44 16.02 -22.02
C ASN A 289 8.16 16.63 -23.24
N GLY A 290 7.42 17.14 -24.24
CA GLY A 290 7.98 17.72 -25.46
C GLY A 290 8.25 16.72 -26.58
N SER A 291 7.79 15.47 -26.45
CA SER A 291 7.89 14.43 -27.48
C SER A 291 6.50 14.09 -28.05
N ASP A 292 6.26 14.34 -29.33
CA ASP A 292 5.07 13.82 -30.02
C ASP A 292 5.37 12.39 -30.52
N LEU A 293 5.32 11.42 -29.59
CA LEU A 293 5.37 9.99 -29.90
C LEU A 293 3.98 9.52 -30.34
N GLU A 294 3.90 8.96 -31.54
CA GLU A 294 2.75 8.14 -31.92
C GLU A 294 2.80 6.81 -31.15
N ILE A 295 1.67 6.50 -30.52
CA ILE A 295 1.46 5.36 -29.60
C ILE A 295 0.13 4.73 -29.99
N GLU A 296 0.13 3.44 -30.28
CA GLU A 296 -1.04 2.69 -30.73
C GLU A 296 -1.59 1.76 -29.60
N LEU A 297 -2.52 0.86 -29.92
CA LEU A 297 -3.09 -0.06 -28.93
C LEU A 297 -2.14 -1.21 -28.57
N ASP A 298 -1.37 -1.68 -29.55
CA ASP A 298 -0.39 -2.76 -29.42
C ASP A 298 0.79 -2.33 -28.53
N ASP A 299 1.10 -1.02 -28.46
CA ASP A 299 2.04 -0.40 -27.50
C ASP A 299 1.56 -0.51 -26.03
N VAL A 300 0.33 -0.95 -25.77
CA VAL A 300 -0.37 -0.79 -24.49
C VAL A 300 -1.08 -2.05 -23.99
N ALA A 301 -1.52 -2.96 -24.87
CA ALA A 301 -2.28 -4.16 -24.51
C ALA A 301 -1.68 -5.45 -25.09
N ASP A 302 -1.64 -6.51 -24.28
CA ASP A 302 -1.16 -7.83 -24.70
C ASP A 302 -2.16 -8.53 -25.65
N HIS A 303 -1.98 -8.34 -26.96
CA HIS A 303 -2.74 -9.05 -27.97
C HIS A 303 -2.29 -10.51 -28.11
N HIS A 304 -2.88 -11.40 -27.29
CA HIS A 304 -2.87 -12.83 -27.58
C HIS A 304 -3.55 -13.07 -28.94
N LEU A 305 -2.75 -13.37 -29.97
CA LEU A 305 -3.21 -13.65 -31.32
C LEU A 305 -4.18 -14.84 -31.34
N SER A 306 -5.47 -14.56 -31.51
CA SER A 306 -6.46 -15.56 -31.87
C SER A 306 -6.19 -16.04 -33.30
N THR A 307 -5.46 -17.14 -33.44
CA THR A 307 -5.06 -17.73 -34.72
C THR A 307 -6.22 -18.43 -35.44
N SER A 308 -7.21 -17.65 -35.86
CA SER A 308 -8.21 -18.06 -36.85
C SER A 308 -7.55 -18.13 -38.23
N SER A 309 -6.96 -19.28 -38.54
CA SER A 309 -6.35 -19.55 -39.84
C SER A 309 -7.44 -19.91 -40.86
N ASP A 310 -7.81 -18.97 -41.72
CA ASP A 310 -8.67 -19.18 -42.90
C ASP A 310 -7.81 -19.15 -44.20
N PRO A 311 -7.48 -20.31 -44.80
CA PRO A 311 -6.47 -20.39 -45.86
C PRO A 311 -7.05 -20.49 -47.27
N THR A 312 -7.73 -19.46 -47.80
CA THR A 312 -8.05 -19.36 -49.24
C THR A 312 -8.12 -17.93 -49.78
N HIS A 313 -7.12 -17.52 -50.57
CA HIS A 313 -7.28 -17.19 -52.01
C HIS A 313 -5.98 -16.60 -52.61
N PRO A 314 -5.41 -17.17 -53.68
CA PRO A 314 -4.20 -16.63 -54.32
C PRO A 314 -4.48 -15.67 -55.49
N SER A 315 -3.55 -14.74 -55.69
CA SER A 315 -3.19 -14.03 -56.95
C SER A 315 -4.26 -13.24 -57.73
N SER A 316 -4.03 -11.93 -57.88
CA SER A 316 -3.62 -11.38 -59.18
C SER A 316 -2.90 -10.03 -59.00
N SER A 317 -1.96 -9.70 -59.90
CA SER A 317 -1.09 -8.53 -59.81
C SER A 317 -1.34 -7.52 -60.94
N SER A 318 -1.43 -6.23 -60.62
CA SER A 318 -1.23 -5.15 -61.60
C SER A 318 -0.73 -3.85 -60.94
N SER A 319 0.26 -3.22 -61.58
CA SER A 319 0.94 -2.00 -61.10
C SER A 319 0.19 -0.72 -61.51
N PRO A 320 0.52 0.47 -60.96
CA PRO A 320 -0.42 1.59 -60.89
C PRO A 320 -0.40 2.56 -62.09
N SER A 321 -1.50 3.31 -62.25
CA SER A 321 -1.58 4.44 -63.18
C SER A 321 -2.36 5.63 -62.58
N SER A 322 -1.59 6.64 -62.16
CA SER A 322 -1.82 8.09 -62.37
C SER A 322 -3.22 8.72 -62.29
N GLN A 323 -3.30 9.75 -61.42
CA GLN A 323 -3.81 11.10 -61.70
C GLN A 323 -5.32 11.45 -61.64
N THR A 324 -5.62 12.38 -60.70
CA THR A 324 -6.21 13.73 -60.97
C THR A 324 -7.65 14.07 -60.52
N GLN A 325 -7.75 15.24 -59.84
CA GLN A 325 -8.90 16.12 -59.58
C GLN A 325 -10.06 15.70 -58.64
N GLN A 326 -10.09 16.33 -57.45
CA GLN A 326 -11.31 16.90 -56.87
C GLN A 326 -11.77 18.11 -57.71
N PRO A 327 -13.06 18.51 -57.69
CA PRO A 327 -13.46 19.59 -56.75
C PRO A 327 -14.91 19.57 -56.20
N LYS A 328 -15.06 20.08 -54.96
CA LYS A 328 -16.13 20.99 -54.45
C LYS A 328 -17.63 20.56 -54.44
N SER A 329 -18.07 20.15 -53.24
CA SER A 329 -19.03 20.84 -52.32
C SER A 329 -20.49 21.23 -52.74
N PRO A 330 -21.47 21.28 -51.78
CA PRO A 330 -22.93 21.31 -52.02
C PRO A 330 -23.56 22.73 -51.93
N PRO A 331 -24.91 22.93 -51.89
CA PRO A 331 -25.70 22.85 -50.62
C PRO A 331 -27.24 22.54 -50.70
N ALA A 332 -27.84 22.11 -49.55
CA ALA A 332 -29.25 22.29 -49.08
C ALA A 332 -30.44 21.84 -50.00
N THR A 333 -31.73 21.69 -49.63
CA THR A 333 -32.62 21.84 -48.42
C THR A 333 -33.84 20.88 -48.66
N ALA A 334 -34.90 20.62 -47.87
CA ALA A 334 -35.49 21.02 -46.57
C ALA A 334 -36.35 19.80 -46.05
N THR A 335 -36.58 19.52 -44.76
CA THR A 335 -37.50 20.11 -43.73
C THR A 335 -39.02 19.88 -43.97
N VAL A 336 -39.75 19.59 -42.86
CA VAL A 336 -41.23 19.54 -42.65
C VAL A 336 -41.95 18.20 -42.95
N THR A 337 -42.99 17.70 -42.23
CA THR A 337 -43.44 17.62 -40.80
C THR A 337 -44.65 16.63 -40.74
N ALA A 338 -45.02 16.13 -39.55
CA ALA A 338 -46.36 15.60 -39.14
C ALA A 338 -46.81 14.15 -39.48
N THR A 339 -47.14 13.42 -38.41
CA THR A 339 -48.20 12.38 -38.25
C THR A 339 -49.61 13.05 -38.21
N PRO A 340 -50.80 12.36 -38.18
CA PRO A 340 -51.08 11.04 -37.56
C PRO A 340 -52.26 10.18 -38.14
N LEU A 341 -52.66 9.16 -37.35
CA LEU A 341 -53.96 8.44 -37.25
C LEU A 341 -54.30 7.23 -38.16
N ASP A 342 -54.48 6.09 -37.47
CA ASP A 342 -55.53 5.04 -37.52
C ASP A 342 -56.27 4.63 -38.81
N ILE A 343 -56.47 3.30 -38.94
CA ILE A 343 -57.81 2.67 -39.10
C ILE A 343 -57.75 1.15 -38.80
N GLN A 344 -58.82 0.59 -38.23
CA GLN A 344 -58.95 -0.82 -37.82
C GLN A 344 -59.50 -1.75 -38.91
N ARG A 345 -59.17 -3.05 -38.86
CA ARG A 345 -60.10 -4.19 -39.14
C ARG A 345 -59.46 -5.57 -38.88
N ASP A 346 -60.19 -6.69 -38.85
CA ASP A 346 -61.20 -7.15 -37.85
C ASP A 346 -61.47 -8.67 -38.04
N ARG A 347 -61.72 -9.45 -36.97
CA ARG A 347 -62.37 -10.82 -36.94
C ARG A 347 -61.61 -12.02 -37.59
N ARG A 348 -61.86 -13.32 -37.28
CA ARG A 348 -62.83 -14.05 -36.39
C ARG A 348 -62.49 -15.55 -36.16
N ILE A 349 -63.03 -16.16 -35.06
CA ILE A 349 -63.56 -17.57 -34.92
C ILE A 349 -62.53 -18.74 -34.94
N ASP A 350 -62.64 -19.85 -34.19
CA ASP A 350 -63.63 -20.40 -33.21
C ASP A 350 -62.87 -21.12 -32.03
N GLU A 351 -63.35 -21.18 -30.78
CA GLU A 351 -64.23 -22.21 -30.13
C GLU A 351 -63.76 -23.69 -30.21
N THR A 352 -63.74 -24.54 -29.15
CA THR A 352 -63.94 -24.43 -27.67
C THR A 352 -62.87 -25.31 -26.92
N LYS A 353 -62.98 -26.12 -25.83
CA LYS A 353 -64.03 -26.62 -24.90
C LYS A 353 -63.43 -27.23 -23.59
N LYS A 354 -64.28 -27.76 -22.69
CA LYS A 354 -64.02 -28.52 -21.42
C LYS A 354 -65.24 -29.48 -21.16
N PRO A 355 -65.38 -30.32 -20.08
CA PRO A 355 -64.81 -30.34 -18.71
C PRO A 355 -64.08 -31.67 -18.35
N GLY A 356 -63.63 -31.99 -17.11
CA GLY A 356 -64.36 -32.37 -15.87
C GLY A 356 -64.15 -33.88 -15.58
N ASP A 357 -64.15 -34.46 -14.36
CA ASP A 357 -64.33 -33.97 -12.97
C ASP A 357 -63.82 -35.04 -11.94
N SER A 358 -63.68 -34.67 -10.65
CA SER A 358 -63.68 -35.44 -9.35
C SER A 358 -63.00 -36.84 -9.15
N GLY A 359 -62.53 -37.11 -7.91
CA GLY A 359 -62.19 -38.45 -7.37
C GLY A 359 -61.05 -38.51 -6.32
N ASP A 360 -61.23 -39.24 -5.21
CA ASP A 360 -60.35 -39.27 -4.02
C ASP A 360 -59.83 -40.68 -3.60
N GLU A 361 -58.98 -40.72 -2.54
CA GLU A 361 -58.67 -41.82 -1.58
C GLU A 361 -57.69 -43.02 -1.86
N GLU A 362 -56.72 -43.12 -0.92
CA GLU A 362 -56.12 -44.27 -0.17
C GLU A 362 -55.53 -45.60 -0.76
N ASP A 363 -54.21 -45.76 -0.51
CA ASP A 363 -53.53 -46.86 0.26
C ASP A 363 -53.16 -48.26 -0.37
N LYS A 364 -52.16 -48.91 0.27
CA LYS A 364 -51.77 -50.36 0.31
C LYS A 364 -50.76 -50.97 -0.69
N ASP A 365 -49.49 -50.78 -0.37
CA ASP A 365 -48.55 -51.80 0.15
C ASP A 365 -48.40 -53.22 -0.50
N LYS A 366 -47.18 -53.49 -1.01
CA LYS A 366 -46.33 -54.72 -0.89
C LYS A 366 -46.46 -56.01 -1.76
N LEU A 367 -45.25 -56.54 -2.00
CA LEU A 367 -44.78 -57.96 -2.04
C LEU A 367 -44.67 -58.79 -3.35
N LEU A 368 -43.48 -59.45 -3.43
CA LEU A 368 -43.07 -60.78 -3.97
C LEU A 368 -41.85 -60.67 -4.93
N GLN A 369 -40.63 -61.19 -4.64
CA GLN A 369 -40.16 -62.56 -4.33
C GLN A 369 -39.89 -63.40 -5.60
N GLN A 370 -38.85 -64.24 -5.78
CA GLN A 370 -37.46 -64.39 -5.27
C GLN A 370 -36.81 -65.55 -6.06
N SER A 371 -35.51 -65.48 -6.40
CA SER A 371 -34.78 -66.54 -7.11
C SER A 371 -33.36 -66.80 -6.54
N THR A 372 -32.58 -67.68 -7.18
CA THR A 372 -31.60 -68.56 -6.51
C THR A 372 -30.32 -68.89 -7.32
N LEU A 373 -29.44 -69.65 -6.66
CA LEU A 373 -28.11 -70.20 -7.06
C LEU A 373 -28.23 -71.69 -7.53
N PRO A 374 -27.18 -72.47 -8.01
CA PRO A 374 -25.85 -72.62 -7.37
C PRO A 374 -24.55 -73.13 -8.14
N ASP A 375 -23.41 -72.99 -7.44
CA ASP A 375 -22.20 -73.85 -7.21
C ASP A 375 -21.19 -74.45 -8.27
N ALA A 376 -19.88 -74.07 -8.07
CA ALA A 376 -18.61 -74.87 -7.94
C ALA A 376 -18.13 -75.88 -9.05
N PRO A 377 -16.88 -76.49 -9.08
CA PRO A 377 -15.73 -76.56 -8.15
C PRO A 377 -14.28 -76.26 -8.76
N PRO A 378 -13.12 -76.45 -8.04
CA PRO A 378 -11.79 -75.83 -8.42
C PRO A 378 -10.50 -76.73 -8.62
N ARG A 379 -9.41 -76.13 -9.18
CA ARG A 379 -7.92 -76.49 -9.15
C ARG A 379 -7.41 -77.64 -10.10
N PRO A 380 -6.07 -77.88 -10.35
CA PRO A 380 -4.84 -77.45 -9.63
C PRO A 380 -3.54 -77.04 -10.44
N ARG A 381 -2.47 -76.76 -9.65
CA ARG A 381 -1.02 -76.43 -9.87
C ARG A 381 -0.22 -76.94 -11.10
N TYR A 382 0.85 -76.19 -11.41
CA TYR A 382 2.22 -76.71 -11.70
C TYR A 382 3.31 -75.86 -10.98
N SER A 383 4.60 -76.25 -10.98
CA SER A 383 5.61 -75.66 -10.05
C SER A 383 7.08 -75.66 -10.50
N ARG A 384 7.81 -74.59 -10.09
CA ARG A 384 9.28 -74.45 -9.90
C ARG A 384 10.23 -74.69 -11.09
N HIS A 385 11.09 -73.71 -11.36
CA HIS A 385 12.52 -73.79 -10.98
C HIS A 385 13.08 -72.36 -10.73
N SER A 386 14.35 -72.24 -10.33
CA SER A 386 14.94 -71.00 -9.77
C SER A 386 16.31 -70.69 -10.35
N THR A 387 16.55 -69.40 -10.65
CA THR A 387 17.86 -68.74 -10.70
C THR A 387 17.70 -67.29 -10.20
N ALA A 388 18.71 -66.75 -9.52
CA ALA A 388 18.62 -65.46 -8.83
C ALA A 388 19.34 -64.33 -9.59
N ALA A 389 18.74 -63.13 -9.59
CA ALA A 389 19.39 -61.88 -9.95
C ALA A 389 18.80 -60.71 -9.13
N SER A 390 19.64 -59.73 -8.83
CA SER A 390 19.41 -58.54 -8.00
C SER A 390 18.01 -57.90 -8.06
N ASN A 391 17.34 -57.78 -6.91
CA ASN A 391 16.24 -56.83 -6.73
C ASN A 391 16.79 -55.40 -6.69
N SER A 392 16.42 -54.57 -7.66
CA SER A 392 16.66 -53.12 -7.67
C SER A 392 15.34 -52.35 -7.75
N SER A 393 15.29 -51.22 -7.05
CA SER A 393 14.10 -50.45 -6.69
C SER A 393 13.09 -50.17 -7.83
N ARG A 394 11.88 -50.73 -7.69
CA ARG A 394 10.62 -50.12 -8.18
C ARG A 394 9.62 -50.01 -7.03
N MET A 395 9.85 -49.06 -6.12
CA MET A 395 8.81 -48.58 -5.21
C MET A 395 7.99 -47.46 -5.86
N SER A 396 6.72 -47.35 -5.49
CA SER A 396 5.74 -46.50 -6.19
C SER A 396 6.07 -45.01 -6.06
N ARG A 397 6.06 -44.29 -7.19
CA ARG A 397 6.36 -42.85 -7.27
C ARG A 397 5.12 -41.99 -6.98
N ALA A 398 4.35 -42.34 -5.94
CA ALA A 398 2.97 -41.90 -5.72
C ALA A 398 2.69 -41.42 -4.28
N SER A 399 3.42 -40.41 -3.80
CA SER A 399 3.23 -39.87 -2.44
C SER A 399 3.64 -38.40 -2.20
N LEU A 400 3.89 -37.58 -3.24
CA LEU A 400 4.38 -36.19 -3.08
C LEU A 400 3.51 -35.09 -3.72
N THR A 401 2.46 -35.42 -4.46
CA THR A 401 1.55 -34.43 -5.10
C THR A 401 0.33 -34.05 -4.26
N GLY A 402 0.11 -34.66 -3.09
CA GLY A 402 -1.11 -34.49 -2.30
C GLY A 402 -1.23 -33.19 -1.49
N SER A 403 -0.11 -32.56 -1.10
CA SER A 403 -0.13 -31.52 -0.05
C SER A 403 -0.68 -30.15 -0.50
N ARG A 404 -0.61 -29.82 -1.80
CA ARG A 404 -0.87 -28.44 -2.28
C ARG A 404 -2.34 -28.08 -2.55
N ARG A 405 -3.28 -29.02 -2.39
CA ARG A 405 -4.71 -28.81 -2.75
C ARG A 405 -5.66 -28.67 -1.55
N SER A 406 -5.18 -28.78 -0.29
CA SER A 406 -6.07 -28.78 0.88
C SER A 406 -6.34 -27.39 1.49
N SER A 407 -5.34 -26.50 1.62
CA SER A 407 -5.43 -25.20 2.33
C SER A 407 -6.74 -24.43 2.04
N VAL A 408 -6.96 -24.10 0.76
CA VAL A 408 -8.11 -23.31 0.30
C VAL A 408 -9.44 -23.98 0.69
N TYR A 409 -9.56 -25.29 0.47
CA TYR A 409 -10.79 -26.05 0.72
C TYR A 409 -11.04 -26.30 2.21
N GLU A 410 -10.00 -26.49 3.02
CA GLU A 410 -10.11 -26.60 4.48
C GLU A 410 -10.49 -25.25 5.12
N TYR A 411 -9.97 -24.15 4.60
CA TYR A 411 -10.33 -22.80 5.04
C TYR A 411 -11.79 -22.44 4.65
N GLU A 412 -12.20 -22.67 3.39
CA GLU A 412 -13.58 -22.47 2.95
C GLU A 412 -14.60 -23.30 3.76
N ARG A 413 -14.19 -24.46 4.27
CA ARG A 413 -15.01 -25.33 5.14
C ARG A 413 -15.13 -24.80 6.57
N LYS A 414 -14.07 -24.20 7.13
CA LYS A 414 -14.10 -23.55 8.46
C LYS A 414 -14.89 -22.23 8.44
N CYS A 415 -14.66 -21.37 7.45
CA CYS A 415 -15.28 -20.04 7.36
C CYS A 415 -16.68 -20.05 6.72
N ARG A 416 -17.52 -21.03 7.07
CA ARG A 416 -18.87 -21.23 6.49
C ARG A 416 -19.93 -20.23 6.97
N VAL A 417 -19.64 -19.48 8.03
CA VAL A 417 -20.54 -18.48 8.65
C VAL A 417 -20.38 -17.09 8.04
N LEU A 418 -19.29 -16.83 7.31
CA LEU A 418 -19.00 -15.51 6.74
C LEU A 418 -19.71 -15.29 5.39
N PRO A 419 -20.16 -14.06 5.07
CA PRO A 419 -20.73 -13.74 3.77
C PRO A 419 -19.76 -14.05 2.61
N LYS A 420 -20.30 -14.49 1.47
CA LYS A 420 -19.50 -14.90 0.29
C LYS A 420 -18.52 -13.82 -0.19
N PHE A 421 -18.87 -12.54 -0.05
CA PHE A 421 -18.02 -11.41 -0.44
C PHE A 421 -16.81 -11.20 0.49
N VAL A 422 -16.88 -11.64 1.75
CA VAL A 422 -15.76 -11.60 2.71
C VAL A 422 -14.94 -12.89 2.65
N ARG A 423 -15.59 -14.05 2.48
CA ARG A 423 -14.91 -15.36 2.50
C ARG A 423 -13.83 -15.49 1.43
N ARG A 424 -14.10 -15.04 0.20
CA ARG A 424 -13.14 -15.11 -0.92
C ARG A 424 -11.86 -14.30 -0.70
N PRO A 425 -11.89 -12.98 -0.42
CA PRO A 425 -10.68 -12.22 -0.15
C PRO A 425 -9.95 -12.71 1.11
N LEU A 426 -10.67 -13.13 2.17
CA LEU A 426 -10.03 -13.72 3.35
C LEU A 426 -9.30 -15.03 3.05
N ALA A 427 -9.85 -15.91 2.21
CA ALA A 427 -9.17 -17.15 1.81
C ALA A 427 -7.88 -16.85 1.02
N VAL A 428 -7.94 -15.96 0.01
CA VAL A 428 -6.76 -15.57 -0.78
C VAL A 428 -5.70 -14.86 0.07
N TRP A 429 -6.12 -14.05 1.05
CA TRP A 429 -5.22 -13.43 2.04
C TRP A 429 -4.59 -14.47 2.97
N TRP A 430 -5.37 -15.45 3.43
CA TRP A 430 -4.88 -16.55 4.26
C TRP A 430 -3.88 -17.44 3.53
N ASP A 431 -4.15 -17.81 2.27
CA ASP A 431 -3.21 -18.59 1.44
C ASP A 431 -1.90 -17.82 1.25
N ARG A 432 -1.94 -16.51 0.96
CA ARG A 432 -0.73 -15.65 0.88
C ARG A 432 0.02 -15.57 2.21
N ILE A 433 -0.66 -15.54 3.35
CA ILE A 433 -0.02 -15.65 4.67
C ILE A 433 0.62 -17.01 4.87
N SER A 434 -0.03 -18.10 4.46
CA SER A 434 0.52 -19.45 4.57
C SER A 434 1.81 -19.61 3.77
N MET A 435 1.90 -19.02 2.56
CA MET A 435 3.13 -18.98 1.74
C MET A 435 4.26 -18.22 2.46
N VAL A 436 3.96 -17.06 3.06
CA VAL A 436 4.94 -16.24 3.80
C VAL A 436 5.39 -16.91 5.11
N LEU A 437 4.63 -17.89 5.60
CA LEU A 437 4.93 -18.73 6.77
C LEU A 437 5.37 -20.16 6.41
N GLU A 438 5.64 -20.48 5.13
CA GLU A 438 6.25 -21.76 4.74
C GLU A 438 7.60 -21.94 5.45
N PRO A 439 8.03 -23.17 5.80
CA PRO A 439 9.23 -23.41 6.62
C PRO A 439 10.53 -22.80 6.09
N GLU A 440 10.61 -22.56 4.78
CA GLU A 440 11.71 -21.86 4.10
C GLU A 440 11.80 -20.39 4.53
N TRP A 441 10.67 -19.67 4.54
CA TRP A 441 10.59 -18.23 4.82
C TRP A 441 10.35 -17.90 6.29
N PHE A 442 9.73 -18.81 7.05
CA PHE A 442 9.21 -18.59 8.40
C PHE A 442 10.16 -17.81 9.33
N ARG A 443 11.44 -18.21 9.41
CA ARG A 443 12.43 -17.54 10.28
C ARG A 443 12.67 -16.08 9.87
N THR A 444 12.88 -15.87 8.58
CA THR A 444 13.13 -14.55 7.98
C THR A 444 11.91 -13.65 8.12
N THR A 445 10.72 -14.16 7.80
CA THR A 445 9.42 -13.50 8.02
C THR A 445 9.26 -13.02 9.46
N ILE A 446 9.38 -13.92 10.44
CA ILE A 446 9.14 -13.59 11.86
C ILE A 446 10.19 -12.61 12.38
N LEU A 447 11.46 -12.73 11.98
CA LEU A 447 12.50 -11.77 12.36
C LEU A 447 12.24 -10.38 11.77
N VAL A 448 11.92 -10.27 10.47
CA VAL A 448 11.57 -8.97 9.85
C VAL A 448 10.33 -8.36 10.51
N TRP A 449 9.27 -9.14 10.74
CA TRP A 449 8.06 -8.67 11.40
C TRP A 449 8.32 -8.19 12.83
N ALA A 450 9.15 -8.89 13.60
CA ALA A 450 9.59 -8.46 14.92
C ALA A 450 10.43 -7.17 14.87
N VAL A 451 11.32 -7.03 13.88
CA VAL A 451 12.13 -5.82 13.66
C VAL A 451 11.25 -4.60 13.33
N TRP A 452 10.32 -4.71 12.38
CA TRP A 452 9.41 -3.60 12.04
C TRP A 452 8.51 -3.17 13.20
N PHE A 453 7.98 -4.14 13.97
CA PHE A 453 7.19 -3.85 15.16
C PHE A 453 8.02 -3.16 16.26
N SER A 454 9.18 -3.72 16.61
CA SER A 454 10.04 -3.22 17.70
C SER A 454 10.67 -1.85 17.37
N MET A 455 11.17 -1.65 16.14
CA MET A 455 11.68 -0.35 15.70
C MET A 455 10.60 0.73 15.77
N SER A 456 9.37 0.43 15.34
CA SER A 456 8.29 1.41 15.46
C SER A 456 7.86 1.64 16.90
N LEU A 457 7.81 0.59 17.74
CA LEU A 457 7.44 0.71 19.14
C LEU A 457 8.43 1.62 19.88
N ALA A 458 9.74 1.41 19.71
CA ALA A 458 10.78 2.21 20.36
C ALA A 458 10.87 3.63 19.78
N PHE A 459 10.88 3.78 18.45
CA PHE A 459 11.00 5.10 17.80
C PHE A 459 9.79 5.99 18.11
N THR A 460 8.57 5.46 18.00
CA THR A 460 7.36 6.24 18.29
C THR A 460 7.26 6.56 19.79
N MET A 461 7.66 5.65 20.69
CA MET A 461 7.62 5.91 22.14
C MET A 461 8.58 7.05 22.53
N PHE A 462 9.77 7.11 21.92
CA PHE A 462 10.69 8.23 22.11
C PHE A 462 10.16 9.52 21.44
N ASN A 463 9.87 9.50 20.14
CA ASN A 463 9.60 10.72 19.37
C ASN A 463 8.29 11.43 19.77
N VAL A 464 7.23 10.68 20.10
CA VAL A 464 5.94 11.27 20.51
C VAL A 464 6.07 12.03 21.83
N TYR A 465 6.91 11.56 22.75
CA TYR A 465 7.13 12.20 24.05
C TYR A 465 8.35 13.11 24.09
N LEU A 466 9.16 13.20 23.03
CA LEU A 466 10.38 14.01 23.01
C LEU A 466 10.16 15.48 23.43
N PRO A 467 9.14 16.23 22.95
CA PRO A 467 8.91 17.60 23.40
C PRO A 467 8.65 17.67 24.91
N LYS A 468 7.83 16.76 25.44
CA LYS A 468 7.54 16.66 26.87
C LYS A 468 8.78 16.27 27.69
N LEU A 469 9.61 15.36 27.19
CA LEU A 469 10.85 14.94 27.84
C LEU A 469 11.89 16.08 27.86
N LEU A 470 11.94 16.92 26.83
CA LEU A 470 12.82 18.10 26.78
C LEU A 470 12.38 19.18 27.77
N GLU A 471 11.07 19.43 27.88
CA GLU A 471 10.48 20.31 28.89
C GLU A 471 10.81 19.81 30.31
N LEU A 472 10.48 18.54 30.62
CA LEU A 472 10.73 17.90 31.92
C LEU A 472 12.24 17.76 32.24
N ALA A 473 13.13 17.76 31.25
CA ALA A 473 14.58 17.73 31.47
C ALA A 473 15.12 19.08 31.96
N GLY A 474 14.45 20.20 31.68
CA GLY A 474 14.76 21.50 32.29
C GLY A 474 14.51 21.52 33.80
N GLU A 475 13.54 20.73 34.26
CA GLU A 475 13.09 20.61 35.65
C GLU A 475 13.95 19.60 36.44
N SER A 476 15.25 19.87 36.58
CA SER A 476 16.19 18.96 37.25
C SER A 476 15.99 18.93 38.78
N ASN A 477 15.71 17.76 39.37
CA ASN A 477 15.45 17.57 40.81
C ASN A 477 16.59 18.09 41.72
N VAL A 478 16.38 19.23 42.39
CA VAL A 478 17.04 19.63 43.66
C VAL A 478 16.09 20.60 44.39
N GLU A 479 15.80 20.35 45.68
CA GLU A 479 15.27 21.40 46.55
C GLU A 479 16.41 22.36 46.95
N VAL A 480 16.11 23.67 47.01
CA VAL A 480 17.05 24.79 47.17
C VAL A 480 17.79 25.20 45.88
N GLY A 481 17.44 26.38 45.36
CA GLY A 481 18.14 27.06 44.27
C GLY A 481 17.39 26.97 42.94
N ALA A 482 16.71 28.05 42.55
CA ALA A 482 15.99 28.12 41.28
C ALA A 482 16.98 28.11 40.09
N LYS A 483 17.06 26.98 39.38
CA LYS A 483 17.34 26.99 37.95
C LYS A 483 16.07 27.44 37.24
N GLU A 484 16.18 28.35 36.29
CA GLU A 484 15.04 28.74 35.46
C GLU A 484 14.55 27.53 34.65
N ALA A 485 13.24 27.27 34.67
CA ALA A 485 12.64 26.29 33.79
C ALA A 485 12.78 26.80 32.35
N LYS A 486 13.33 25.95 31.45
CA LYS A 486 13.52 26.29 30.03
C LYS A 486 12.25 26.92 29.44
N THR A 487 12.43 28.00 28.70
CA THR A 487 11.32 28.65 28.00
C THR A 487 10.68 27.71 26.98
N LEU A 488 9.40 27.94 26.66
CA LEU A 488 8.71 27.17 25.61
C LEU A 488 9.41 27.32 24.25
N GLU A 489 10.01 28.49 23.98
CA GLU A 489 10.80 28.73 22.78
C GLU A 489 12.06 27.86 22.73
N GLU A 490 12.86 27.78 23.81
CA GLU A 490 14.06 26.93 23.86
C GLU A 490 13.74 25.44 23.69
N ASN A 491 12.64 24.96 24.26
CA ASN A 491 12.20 23.58 24.08
C ASN A 491 11.78 23.30 22.63
N LEU A 492 11.13 24.27 21.96
CA LEU A 492 10.80 24.17 20.54
C LEU A 492 12.04 24.31 19.63
N TRP A 493 13.07 25.06 20.04
CA TRP A 493 14.37 25.05 19.39
C TRP A 493 15.09 23.71 19.53
N ASP A 494 15.00 23.03 20.67
CA ASP A 494 15.53 21.67 20.85
C ASP A 494 14.82 20.66 19.95
N VAL A 495 13.50 20.78 19.76
CA VAL A 495 12.72 19.97 18.80
C VAL A 495 13.09 20.32 17.34
N MET A 496 13.27 21.60 17.01
CA MET A 496 13.74 22.04 15.70
C MET A 496 15.10 21.42 15.36
N ILE A 497 16.07 21.52 16.26
CA ILE A 497 17.40 20.92 16.15
C ILE A 497 17.32 19.40 15.92
N PHE A 498 16.44 18.70 16.65
CA PHE A 498 16.16 17.28 16.42
C PHE A 498 15.63 17.01 15.00
N THR A 499 14.63 17.76 14.51
CA THR A 499 14.07 17.54 13.16
C THR A 499 15.07 17.83 12.04
N ILE A 500 15.87 18.89 12.17
CA ILE A 500 16.95 19.22 11.22
C ILE A 500 17.99 18.08 11.19
N GLY A 501 18.39 17.55 12.35
CA GLY A 501 19.33 16.44 12.46
C GLY A 501 18.90 15.15 11.74
N GLY A 502 17.59 14.92 11.60
CA GLY A 502 17.05 13.76 10.89
C GLY A 502 17.19 13.85 9.37
N THR A 503 17.19 15.06 8.81
CA THR A 503 17.22 15.30 7.35
C THR A 503 18.44 14.69 6.64
N PRO A 504 19.70 14.92 7.08
CA PRO A 504 20.86 14.23 6.49
C PRO A 504 20.86 12.72 6.77
N GLY A 505 20.15 12.24 7.80
CA GLY A 505 20.00 10.82 8.10
C GLY A 505 19.33 10.01 6.99
N ALA A 506 18.41 10.61 6.21
CA ALA A 506 17.80 9.95 5.05
C ALA A 506 18.83 9.68 3.93
N ILE A 507 19.67 10.68 3.63
CA ILE A 507 20.74 10.60 2.63
C ILE A 507 21.82 9.61 3.09
N LEU A 508 22.20 9.69 4.37
CA LEU A 508 23.14 8.74 4.98
C LEU A 508 22.60 7.31 4.95
N GLY A 509 21.31 7.11 5.19
CA GLY A 509 20.64 5.82 5.08
C GLY A 509 20.69 5.23 3.67
N ALA A 510 20.44 6.03 2.64
CA ALA A 510 20.59 5.61 1.24
C ALA A 510 22.04 5.21 0.92
N TRP A 511 23.02 6.02 1.35
CA TRP A 511 24.44 5.71 1.18
C TRP A 511 24.88 4.45 1.97
N LEU A 512 24.35 4.24 3.17
CA LEU A 512 24.61 3.06 4.00
C LEU A 512 24.16 1.74 3.34
N ILE A 513 23.14 1.77 2.47
CA ILE A 513 22.68 0.61 1.69
C ILE A 513 23.73 0.17 0.67
N GLU A 514 24.38 1.13 -0.01
CA GLU A 514 25.41 0.89 -1.03
C GLU A 514 26.81 0.69 -0.42
N SER A 515 27.00 1.11 0.83
CA SER A 515 28.30 1.09 1.52
C SER A 515 28.89 -0.32 1.67
N SER A 516 30.22 -0.38 1.81
CA SER A 516 30.99 -1.63 1.92
C SER A 516 30.67 -2.48 3.17
N LEU A 517 29.89 -1.95 4.12
CA LEU A 517 29.44 -2.63 5.35
C LEU A 517 28.44 -3.76 5.08
N GLY A 518 27.64 -3.68 4.01
CA GLY A 518 26.54 -4.61 3.75
C GLY A 518 25.26 -4.25 4.52
N ARG A 519 24.10 -4.68 4.02
CA ARG A 519 22.79 -4.13 4.40
C ARG A 519 22.39 -4.54 5.81
N ARG A 520 22.65 -5.81 6.16
CA ARG A 520 22.46 -6.35 7.51
C ARG A 520 23.24 -5.58 8.57
N TRP A 521 24.51 -5.27 8.32
CA TRP A 521 25.35 -4.52 9.26
C TRP A 521 25.00 -3.04 9.32
N SER A 522 24.69 -2.40 8.18
CA SER A 522 24.20 -1.02 8.15
C SER A 522 22.91 -0.83 8.96
N LEU A 523 21.97 -1.78 8.88
CA LEU A 523 20.75 -1.73 9.70
C LEU A 523 21.05 -2.02 11.19
N ALA A 524 21.85 -3.06 11.50
CA ALA A 524 22.19 -3.37 12.88
C ALA A 524 22.94 -2.21 13.56
N ALA A 525 23.96 -1.65 12.90
CA ALA A 525 24.77 -0.56 13.42
C ALA A 525 23.94 0.71 13.67
N SER A 526 23.12 1.15 12.70
CA SER A 526 22.24 2.31 12.89
C SER A 526 21.24 2.11 14.05
N THR A 527 20.72 0.90 14.22
CA THR A 527 19.84 0.54 15.35
C THR A 527 20.58 0.64 16.70
N PHE A 528 21.76 0.03 16.83
CA PHE A 528 22.54 0.08 18.08
C PHE A 528 23.09 1.49 18.38
N ILE A 529 23.44 2.27 17.36
CA ILE A 529 23.82 3.68 17.50
C ILE A 529 22.63 4.52 18.01
N THR A 530 21.42 4.27 17.49
CA THR A 530 20.18 4.91 17.99
C THR A 530 19.98 4.58 19.48
N ALA A 531 20.10 3.30 19.86
CA ALA A 531 20.01 2.87 21.25
C ALA A 531 21.07 3.53 22.15
N ALA A 532 22.32 3.63 21.68
CA ALA A 532 23.41 4.26 22.42
C ALA A 532 23.19 5.77 22.63
N PHE A 533 22.69 6.50 21.63
CA PHE A 533 22.32 7.91 21.81
C PHE A 533 21.08 8.09 22.70
N CYS A 534 20.12 7.16 22.69
CA CYS A 534 19.02 7.16 23.67
C CYS A 534 19.50 6.95 25.12
N VAL A 535 20.54 6.12 25.33
CA VAL A 535 21.20 6.02 26.66
C VAL A 535 21.91 7.33 27.01
N LEU A 536 22.64 7.94 26.07
CA LEU A 536 23.32 9.21 26.31
C LEU A 536 22.33 10.33 26.68
N PHE A 537 21.19 10.40 26.00
CA PHE A 537 20.08 11.32 26.32
C PHE A 537 19.52 11.10 27.74
N ALA A 538 19.40 9.84 28.17
CA ALA A 538 18.88 9.49 29.50
C ALA A 538 19.88 9.73 30.66
N MET A 539 21.17 9.89 30.36
CA MET A 539 22.25 9.95 31.36
C MET A 539 22.96 11.30 31.47
N VAL A 540 22.58 12.33 30.69
CA VAL A 540 23.32 13.60 30.63
C VAL A 540 22.42 14.83 30.80
N ASP A 541 22.65 15.60 31.87
CA ASP A 541 21.88 16.81 32.19
C ASP A 541 22.37 18.10 31.46
N SER A 542 23.50 18.04 30.74
CA SER A 542 24.07 19.22 30.07
C SER A 542 23.33 19.54 28.77
N THR A 543 22.69 20.72 28.69
CA THR A 543 21.89 21.17 27.53
C THR A 543 22.57 20.95 26.17
N TRP A 544 23.88 21.20 26.08
CA TRP A 544 24.65 21.02 24.84
C TRP A 544 24.81 19.55 24.44
N ALA A 545 24.98 18.67 25.43
CA ALA A 545 25.10 17.23 25.21
C ALA A 545 23.73 16.55 25.02
N VAL A 546 22.66 17.06 25.66
CA VAL A 546 21.28 16.70 25.34
C VAL A 546 20.99 16.99 23.87
N ARG A 547 21.27 18.22 23.39
CA ARG A 547 21.15 18.60 21.98
C ARG A 547 21.96 17.71 21.04
N LEU A 548 23.22 17.40 21.39
CA LEU A 548 24.04 16.49 20.60
C LEU A 548 23.46 15.06 20.54
N SER A 549 22.92 14.57 21.67
CA SER A 549 22.28 13.25 21.73
C SER A 549 20.98 13.18 20.93
N THR A 550 20.12 14.21 20.96
CA THR A 550 18.88 14.23 20.16
C THR A 550 19.17 14.30 18.66
N VAL A 551 20.16 15.09 18.22
CA VAL A 551 20.65 15.06 16.83
C VAL A 551 21.17 13.66 16.46
N GLY A 552 21.94 13.02 17.34
CA GLY A 552 22.42 11.65 17.16
C GLY A 552 21.29 10.63 16.98
N ILE A 553 20.27 10.66 17.85
CA ILE A 553 19.07 9.81 17.76
C ILE A 553 18.34 10.06 16.43
N SER A 554 18.10 11.32 16.07
CA SER A 554 17.35 11.67 14.85
C SER A 554 18.06 11.19 13.58
N LEU A 555 19.36 11.48 13.46
CA LEU A 555 20.18 11.10 12.32
C LEU A 555 20.27 9.57 12.17
N SER A 556 20.52 8.85 13.28
CA SER A 556 20.65 7.39 13.25
C SER A 556 19.32 6.67 13.07
N ALA A 557 18.22 7.17 13.64
CA ALA A 557 16.89 6.60 13.46
C ALA A 557 16.36 6.81 12.03
N THR A 558 16.56 7.98 11.41
CA THR A 558 16.17 8.19 10.00
C THR A 558 16.99 7.30 9.06
N ALA A 559 18.29 7.13 9.33
CA ALA A 559 19.13 6.19 8.59
C ALA A 559 18.67 4.73 8.75
N MET A 560 18.36 4.31 9.99
CA MET A 560 17.80 2.99 10.31
C MET A 560 16.52 2.72 9.53
N TRP A 561 15.58 3.67 9.51
CA TRP A 561 14.34 3.54 8.72
C TRP A 561 14.63 3.44 7.23
N ALA A 562 15.47 4.30 6.66
CA ALA A 562 15.80 4.26 5.23
C ALA A 562 16.42 2.91 4.81
N VAL A 563 17.36 2.37 5.60
CA VAL A 563 17.94 1.03 5.35
C VAL A 563 16.87 -0.06 5.48
N LEU A 564 15.97 0.02 6.47
CA LEU A 564 14.89 -0.96 6.66
C LEU A 564 13.92 -0.98 5.47
N TYR A 565 13.45 0.18 5.00
CA TYR A 565 12.55 0.29 3.85
C TYR A 565 13.22 -0.23 2.56
N GLY A 566 14.52 0.04 2.35
CA GLY A 566 15.25 -0.43 1.17
C GLY A 566 15.59 -1.94 1.20
N TRP A 567 15.97 -2.49 2.35
CA TRP A 567 16.40 -3.89 2.44
C TRP A 567 15.23 -4.88 2.56
N THR A 568 14.14 -4.51 3.25
CA THR A 568 12.97 -5.39 3.45
C THR A 568 12.42 -6.04 2.16
N PRO A 569 12.18 -5.32 1.05
CA PRO A 569 11.71 -5.97 -0.19
C PRO A 569 12.75 -6.89 -0.83
N GLU A 570 14.04 -6.63 -0.66
CA GLU A 570 15.10 -7.45 -1.26
C GLU A 570 15.32 -8.78 -0.55
N ILE A 571 15.10 -8.83 0.78
CA ILE A 571 15.14 -10.07 1.57
C ILE A 571 14.18 -11.14 1.03
N PHE A 572 13.03 -10.73 0.50
CA PHE A 572 11.98 -11.64 0.07
C PHE A 572 11.96 -11.88 -1.45
N GLY A 573 11.87 -13.15 -1.84
CA GLY A 573 11.64 -13.56 -3.22
C GLY A 573 10.33 -13.01 -3.78
N THR A 574 10.31 -12.73 -5.09
CA THR A 574 9.22 -12.05 -5.82
C THR A 574 7.80 -12.55 -5.47
N LYS A 575 7.63 -13.87 -5.31
CA LYS A 575 6.36 -14.54 -5.00
C LYS A 575 5.76 -14.20 -3.63
N VAL A 576 6.60 -13.92 -2.62
CA VAL A 576 6.18 -13.68 -1.23
C VAL A 576 6.37 -12.22 -0.77
N ARG A 577 7.26 -11.48 -1.45
CA ARG A 577 7.65 -10.09 -1.18
C ARG A 577 6.49 -9.16 -0.82
N GLY A 578 5.49 -9.03 -1.71
CA GLY A 578 4.39 -8.07 -1.52
C GLY A 578 3.60 -8.31 -0.21
N SER A 579 3.35 -9.57 0.14
CA SER A 579 2.63 -9.93 1.37
C SER A 579 3.50 -9.82 2.62
N ALA A 580 4.78 -10.22 2.54
CA ALA A 580 5.71 -10.08 3.66
C ALA A 580 5.97 -8.62 4.04
N CYS A 581 6.23 -7.75 3.04
CA CYS A 581 6.41 -6.31 3.21
C CYS A 581 5.13 -5.61 3.68
N GLY A 582 3.97 -5.96 3.12
CA GLY A 582 2.69 -5.37 3.51
C GLY A 582 2.34 -5.63 4.98
N ILE A 583 2.56 -6.86 5.46
CA ILE A 583 2.33 -7.22 6.86
C ILE A 583 3.37 -6.58 7.79
N ALA A 584 4.65 -6.49 7.37
CA ALA A 584 5.68 -5.79 8.12
C ALA A 584 5.34 -4.30 8.34
N SER A 585 4.86 -3.63 7.29
CA SER A 585 4.36 -2.24 7.35
C SER A 585 3.12 -2.11 8.24
N ALA A 586 2.15 -3.04 8.16
CA ALA A 586 1.00 -3.03 9.06
C ALA A 586 1.40 -3.20 10.54
N LEU A 587 2.35 -4.09 10.83
CA LEU A 587 2.88 -4.31 12.17
C LEU A 587 3.60 -3.10 12.74
N SER A 588 4.31 -2.30 11.92
CA SER A 588 4.89 -1.03 12.42
C SER A 588 3.80 -0.03 12.81
N ARG A 589 2.69 0.07 12.05
CA ARG A 589 1.56 0.93 12.44
C ARG A 589 0.88 0.47 13.73
N ILE A 590 0.82 -0.84 13.99
CA ILE A 590 0.37 -1.38 15.29
C ILE A 590 1.37 -1.03 16.41
N GLY A 591 2.68 -1.14 16.16
CA GLY A 591 3.72 -0.69 17.10
C GLY A 591 3.61 0.80 17.43
N GLY A 592 3.44 1.65 16.42
CA GLY A 592 3.22 3.09 16.59
C GLY A 592 1.87 3.46 17.23
N MET A 593 0.85 2.60 17.14
CA MET A 593 -0.41 2.77 17.86
C MET A 593 -0.28 2.39 19.35
N ILE A 594 0.51 1.37 19.68
CA ILE A 594 0.73 0.92 21.07
C ILE A 594 1.73 1.82 21.81
N ALA A 595 2.75 2.32 21.11
CA ALA A 595 3.85 3.08 21.70
C ALA A 595 3.45 4.30 22.55
N PRO A 596 2.51 5.17 22.13
CA PRO A 596 2.06 6.29 22.95
C PRO A 596 1.30 5.85 24.20
N LEU A 597 0.38 4.86 24.10
CA LEU A 597 -0.33 4.33 25.27
C LEU A 597 0.65 3.76 26.30
N LEU A 598 1.59 2.94 25.84
CA LEU A 598 2.61 2.34 26.69
C LEU A 598 3.53 3.41 27.30
N GLY A 599 4.08 4.32 26.49
CA GLY A 599 4.92 5.43 26.95
C GLY A 599 4.23 6.29 28.01
N GLY A 600 2.95 6.62 27.81
CA GLY A 600 2.13 7.36 28.78
C GLY A 600 1.96 6.62 30.11
N THR A 601 1.69 5.30 30.08
CA THR A 601 1.63 4.50 31.31
C THR A 601 2.99 4.36 32.01
N LEU A 602 4.10 4.42 31.28
CA LEU A 602 5.46 4.35 31.83
C LEU A 602 5.92 5.70 32.42
N LEU A 603 5.48 6.84 31.87
CA LEU A 603 5.73 8.17 32.43
C LEU A 603 5.16 8.33 33.85
N MET A 604 4.00 7.70 34.14
CA MET A 604 3.42 7.65 35.49
C MET A 604 4.34 6.99 36.55
N ILE A 605 5.34 6.20 36.13
CA ILE A 605 6.31 5.56 37.03
C ILE A 605 7.51 6.47 37.24
N ASN A 606 8.16 6.89 36.15
CA ASN A 606 9.31 7.81 36.16
C ASN A 606 9.59 8.32 34.74
N ARG A 607 9.91 9.61 34.59
CA ARG A 607 10.21 10.28 33.31
C ARG A 607 11.24 9.56 32.41
N ALA A 608 12.20 8.83 32.99
CA ALA A 608 13.24 8.12 32.24
C ALA A 608 12.84 6.70 31.78
N VAL A 609 11.80 6.09 32.36
CA VAL A 609 11.43 4.69 32.06
C VAL A 609 11.01 4.48 30.59
N PRO A 610 10.23 5.36 29.92
CA PRO A 610 9.95 5.21 28.49
C PRO A 610 11.22 5.20 27.62
N VAL A 611 12.24 5.98 28.00
CA VAL A 611 13.51 6.05 27.27
C VAL A 611 14.29 4.74 27.45
N TYR A 612 14.43 4.26 28.69
CA TYR A 612 15.09 2.96 28.95
C TYR A 612 14.34 1.78 28.32
N THR A 613 13.00 1.79 28.30
CA THR A 613 12.20 0.79 27.57
C THR A 613 12.48 0.86 26.06
N SER A 614 12.56 2.06 25.49
CA SER A 614 12.90 2.25 24.07
C SER A 614 14.31 1.73 23.74
N VAL A 615 15.31 1.98 24.61
CA VAL A 615 16.66 1.42 24.49
C VAL A 615 16.66 -0.12 24.46
N VAL A 616 15.95 -0.76 25.39
CA VAL A 616 15.86 -2.23 25.45
C VAL A 616 15.18 -2.79 24.20
N VAL A 617 14.10 -2.16 23.74
CA VAL A 617 13.40 -2.58 22.52
C VAL A 617 14.27 -2.38 21.27
N PHE A 618 15.04 -1.29 21.15
CA PHE A 618 16.01 -1.12 20.07
C PHE A 618 17.16 -2.14 20.14
N ALA A 619 17.65 -2.49 21.33
CA ALA A 619 18.69 -3.52 21.48
C ALA A 619 18.19 -4.91 21.03
N ILE A 620 16.93 -5.25 21.37
CA ILE A 620 16.25 -6.45 20.86
C ILE A 620 16.09 -6.38 19.34
N ALA A 621 15.66 -5.23 18.78
CA ALA A 621 15.54 -5.04 17.34
C ALA A 621 16.88 -5.26 16.61
N GLY A 622 17.96 -4.66 17.11
CA GLY A 622 19.32 -4.82 16.56
C GLY A 622 19.81 -6.26 16.64
N PHE A 623 19.50 -6.99 17.72
CA PHE A 623 19.81 -8.42 17.82
C PHE A 623 19.00 -9.27 16.83
N CYS A 624 17.71 -8.98 16.65
CA CYS A 624 16.89 -9.63 15.61
C CYS A 624 17.42 -9.36 14.20
N VAL A 625 17.94 -8.16 13.91
CA VAL A 625 18.63 -7.86 12.65
C VAL A 625 19.92 -8.68 12.51
N LEU A 626 20.70 -8.84 13.58
CA LEU A 626 21.89 -9.71 13.56
C LEU A 626 21.55 -11.19 13.38
N LEU A 627 20.35 -11.64 13.75
CA LEU A 627 19.87 -13.01 13.50
C LEU A 627 19.37 -13.26 12.07
N LEU A 628 19.06 -12.21 11.29
CA LEU A 628 18.74 -12.36 9.87
C LEU A 628 19.97 -12.90 9.14
N LYS A 629 19.76 -13.89 8.26
CA LYS A 629 20.78 -14.31 7.30
C LYS A 629 20.76 -13.36 6.11
N GLU A 630 21.94 -12.90 5.75
CA GLU A 630 22.23 -12.30 4.46
C GLU A 630 22.83 -13.46 3.66
N ASP A 631 22.05 -14.08 2.77
CA ASP A 631 22.56 -15.19 1.96
C ASP A 631 23.68 -14.66 1.05
N GLU A 632 24.83 -15.35 1.05
CA GLU A 632 26.05 -14.82 0.46
C GLU A 632 26.01 -14.90 -1.07
N GLY A 633 25.35 -13.92 -1.70
CA GLY A 633 25.43 -13.66 -3.13
C GLY A 633 26.90 -13.58 -3.56
N ASP A 634 27.25 -14.47 -4.49
CA ASP A 634 28.61 -15.01 -4.66
C ASP A 634 29.75 -13.97 -4.53
N LYS A 635 30.51 -14.07 -3.44
CA LYS A 635 31.68 -13.24 -3.14
C LYS A 635 32.80 -13.38 -4.18
N SER A 636 32.80 -14.43 -5.00
CA SER A 636 33.71 -14.58 -6.15
C SER A 636 33.45 -13.53 -7.23
N THR A 637 32.21 -13.05 -7.40
CA THR A 637 31.81 -12.11 -8.46
C THR A 637 31.96 -10.62 -8.13
N ARG A 638 32.80 -10.24 -7.15
CA ARG A 638 33.07 -8.81 -6.85
C ARG A 638 33.98 -8.11 -7.89
N GLY A 639 34.17 -8.69 -9.07
CA GLY A 639 34.92 -8.14 -10.20
C GLY A 639 34.11 -8.18 -11.50
N LYS A 640 33.65 -7.00 -11.96
CA LYS A 640 32.70 -6.74 -13.07
C LYS A 640 31.26 -7.19 -12.75
N GLY A 641 30.33 -6.25 -12.92
CA GLY A 641 28.95 -6.42 -12.43
C GLY A 641 28.05 -7.26 -13.32
N ARG A 642 27.22 -8.07 -12.68
CA ARG A 642 25.90 -8.51 -13.18
C ARG A 642 24.94 -8.54 -12.00
N VAL A 643 23.78 -7.89 -12.15
CA VAL A 643 22.67 -8.06 -11.21
C VAL A 643 21.97 -9.36 -11.59
N ILE A 644 22.00 -10.36 -10.69
CA ILE A 644 21.22 -11.58 -10.83
C ILE A 644 19.97 -11.41 -9.96
N VAL A 645 18.80 -11.50 -10.57
CA VAL A 645 17.49 -11.49 -9.89
C VAL A 645 16.96 -12.92 -9.86
N HIS A 646 16.41 -13.33 -8.72
CA HIS A 646 15.70 -14.60 -8.50
C HIS A 646 14.17 -14.37 -8.40
#